data_AF-A0A8H9Y8A0-F1
#
_entry.id   AF-A0A8H9Y8A0-F1
#
_cell.length_a   1.000
_cell.length_b   1.000
_cell.length_c   1.000
_cell.angle_alpha   90.00
_cell.angle_beta   90.00
_cell.angle_gamma   90.00
#
_symmetry.space_group_name_H-M   'P 1'
#
loop_
_entity.id
_entity.type
_entity.pdbx_description
1 polymer ?
#
loop_
_entity_poly.entity_id
_entity_poly.type
_entity_poly.pdbx_seq_one_letter_code
_entity_poly.pdbx_strand_id
1 'polypeptide(L)'
;MSLFTVPAVAALALLLVPLLVRILDRQAGWPLAVVYLGLGGYVGSHARGILDGTPVTASVTWVDGLVPGLDGGLSLALRLDALSLFFTLLALVIGAVVFVYSTQYLHVGRKILSFYLFMATFMTSILLLVLADDVTVLFFAWETVSLCSFFLIARSGSSGEAGSVRTLILTFAGGLLLLAAVGVMVAATGTTSLTGIIHSDVWAREPGTTTLVAVLVALAGFSKAAQFPFHAWLPEAMAADTPVSAFLHAAAVVKAGVYVLIRFSGMFHGTAVWHVMLVGVGMTTAVAAAVFALQKTDLKKLTAYSTVSQLGWIVATIGIGTPFAITAAILHTAAHAMFKSSLFMLIGVVDHATGTRDIRRLGPLWNRMPFTFAAAVLSAASMAGIPPLLGFVSKEGMLDAFLDAPFTDPWVVVLLVAATGGAVATFLYSARYVFGAFIDGRRDMSHVHEASPLFWVPAALPGVLSLPAVFWLSRYDAPLDAVAAVVTGEDAHSHLGLWHGVTVPVLVTAVVVVLGVVGVTQRHRISRWSEGRKLFPVSGAQLIALVVTLAARWGRLVSRPAASMAPSRHVVWILGSVIALGMFSLLGPGRLQGLADLPPRMSGIDDPTDLIALVIVALSVGAVVSTRSRLASIVLSGIAGVGVSWLMLTLGAPDVALTQLLVEFLVVVVMMLVVRHQPRLYLREGENRAKFATVLATIVGLVTFVGVWLLTGRHGKPPLADWYLDNAPEISSGNNVVNTILVEFRAFDTLGELTVLGMTGIVIAAVVASVPRSPLPGYGPGSTAELFRAEGSTRFPDVHKVPELAPFYSKYLRSTHLNSIPTRALMPYLLPVLGLVSFTVFMRGHNAPGGGFIAALVASGALFTWYLGAPRNRTIGGRDLGYRLIGGGVVLAMVTGLAGYAGGGFLTPLHGHIGSMHVTTSMVFDLGVYLSVIGMVIVVVNQLGGRERPGRGGGPAARTGGADDRAAQAVPAPTTAGRGATPRRHSPIPALAGATAVSAGGGASRPDAGGAADGDAGEASVVTPGGRSGEASVVTSDRGTDGDAAAASGTGTGSDDDSGTPDPDDEDLGVTSDLPPAERSILSRPLDDDVNDSDGEGEGEGDGDRDGGTADTTDAVDGTATDDTDKNTAAAAATDTATDTAEETDE
;
A
#
# COMPACT_ATOMS: atom_id res chain seq x y z
N MET A 1 1.71 -20.13 -41.57
CA MET A 1 2.02 -19.00 -40.66
C MET A 1 2.67 -19.52 -39.39
N SER A 2 3.60 -18.79 -38.77
CA SER A 2 4.02 -19.03 -37.37
C SER A 2 3.48 -17.88 -36.53
N LEU A 3 2.54 -18.14 -35.63
CA LEU A 3 1.76 -17.07 -35.00
C LEU A 3 2.60 -16.15 -34.10
N PHE A 4 3.60 -16.70 -33.39
CA PHE A 4 4.53 -15.93 -32.57
C PHE A 4 5.28 -14.83 -33.35
N THR A 5 5.38 -14.91 -34.68
CA THR A 5 5.99 -13.84 -35.49
C THR A 5 5.23 -12.50 -35.37
N VAL A 6 3.92 -12.52 -35.12
CA VAL A 6 3.10 -11.30 -35.03
C VAL A 6 3.47 -10.45 -33.81
N PRO A 7 3.38 -10.96 -32.56
CA PRO A 7 3.85 -10.22 -31.40
C PRO A 7 5.37 -10.03 -31.40
N ALA A 8 6.17 -10.95 -31.96
CA ALA A 8 7.63 -10.80 -32.01
C ALA A 8 8.07 -9.63 -32.91
N VAL A 9 7.45 -9.43 -34.08
CA VAL A 9 7.74 -8.28 -34.96
C VAL A 9 7.27 -6.97 -34.32
N ALA A 10 6.12 -6.96 -33.62
CA ALA A 10 5.66 -5.78 -32.87
C ALA A 10 6.58 -5.46 -31.66
N ALA A 11 7.07 -6.47 -30.95
CA ALA A 11 8.06 -6.31 -29.88
C ALA A 11 9.42 -5.83 -30.42
N LEU A 12 9.87 -6.32 -31.58
CA LEU A 12 11.07 -5.81 -32.24
C LEU A 12 10.89 -4.35 -32.68
N ALA A 13 9.73 -3.97 -33.21
CA ALA A 13 9.41 -2.59 -33.53
C ALA A 13 9.50 -1.68 -32.30
N LEU A 14 8.96 -2.12 -31.15
CA LEU A 14 9.08 -1.45 -29.85
C LEU A 14 10.55 -1.31 -29.41
N LEU A 15 11.35 -2.39 -29.46
CA LEU A 15 12.77 -2.37 -29.09
C LEU A 15 13.60 -1.43 -29.97
N LEU A 16 13.19 -1.23 -31.23
CA LEU A 16 13.82 -0.30 -32.15
C LEU A 16 13.38 1.17 -31.96
N VAL A 17 12.28 1.47 -31.24
CA VAL A 17 11.80 2.84 -31.03
C VAL A 17 12.89 3.80 -30.51
N PRO A 18 13.70 3.48 -29.49
CA PRO A 18 14.74 4.39 -28.99
C PRO A 18 15.80 4.74 -30.05
N LEU A 19 16.13 3.78 -30.92
CA LEU A 19 17.07 3.99 -32.03
C LEU A 19 16.43 4.81 -33.15
N LEU A 20 15.21 4.45 -33.56
CA LEU A 20 14.46 5.15 -34.62
C LEU A 20 14.19 6.60 -34.23
N VAL A 21 13.79 6.89 -32.99
CA VAL A 21 13.58 8.26 -32.51
C VAL A 21 14.91 9.01 -32.38
N ARG A 22 16.01 8.36 -31.99
CA ARG A 22 17.33 9.01 -31.92
C ARG A 22 17.86 9.43 -33.31
N ILE A 23 17.50 8.71 -34.37
CA ILE A 23 17.95 8.99 -35.74
C ILE A 23 16.96 9.88 -36.52
N LEU A 24 15.66 9.69 -36.34
CA LEU A 24 14.59 10.27 -37.17
C LEU A 24 13.66 11.24 -36.42
N ASP A 25 13.81 11.37 -35.09
CA ASP A 25 12.93 12.13 -34.18
C ASP A 25 11.43 11.86 -34.49
N ARG A 26 10.65 12.90 -34.84
CA ARG A 26 9.24 12.74 -35.20
C ARG A 26 8.98 11.85 -36.42
N GLN A 27 9.94 11.69 -37.33
CA GLN A 27 9.79 10.86 -38.53
C GLN A 27 9.89 9.35 -38.24
N ALA A 28 10.22 8.94 -37.01
CA ALA A 28 10.22 7.54 -36.59
C ALA A 28 8.87 6.81 -36.79
N GLY A 29 7.76 7.55 -36.92
CA GLY A 29 6.45 6.99 -37.27
C GLY A 29 6.40 6.34 -38.66
N TRP A 30 7.22 6.76 -39.63
CA TRP A 30 7.25 6.14 -40.96
C TRP A 30 7.74 4.68 -40.96
N PRO A 31 8.94 4.34 -40.46
CA PRO A 31 9.37 2.93 -40.41
C PRO A 31 8.47 2.08 -39.52
N LEU A 32 7.93 2.64 -38.42
CA LEU A 32 6.94 1.94 -37.59
C LEU A 32 5.66 1.62 -38.38
N ALA A 33 5.10 2.59 -39.11
CA ALA A 33 3.93 2.36 -39.96
C ALA A 33 4.19 1.33 -41.07
N VAL A 34 5.38 1.35 -41.69
CA VAL A 34 5.78 0.34 -42.69
C VAL A 34 5.85 -1.06 -42.08
N VAL A 35 6.39 -1.21 -40.86
CA VAL A 35 6.41 -2.50 -40.15
C VAL A 35 4.99 -2.98 -39.83
N TYR A 36 4.11 -2.13 -39.32
CA TYR A 36 2.73 -2.52 -39.01
C TYR A 36 1.88 -2.80 -40.26
N LEU A 37 2.07 -2.08 -41.37
CA LEU A 37 1.43 -2.41 -42.65
C LEU A 37 1.97 -3.69 -43.28
N GLY A 38 3.29 -3.91 -43.23
CA GLY A 38 3.91 -5.15 -43.69
C GLY A 38 3.41 -6.36 -42.90
N LEU A 39 3.27 -6.21 -41.58
CA LEU A 39 2.69 -7.22 -40.71
C LEU A 39 1.18 -7.42 -40.99
N GLY A 40 0.43 -6.35 -41.27
CA GLY A 40 -0.96 -6.45 -41.74
C GLY A 40 -1.09 -7.21 -43.06
N GLY A 41 -0.15 -7.00 -44.00
CA GLY A 41 -0.06 -7.76 -45.24
C GLY A 41 0.31 -9.23 -45.04
N TYR A 42 1.20 -9.54 -44.08
CA TYR A 42 1.58 -10.91 -43.72
C TYR A 42 0.43 -11.69 -43.07
N VAL A 43 -0.35 -11.05 -42.20
CA VAL A 43 -1.57 -11.63 -41.63
C VAL A 43 -2.65 -11.77 -42.71
N GLY A 44 -2.86 -10.73 -43.52
CA GLY A 44 -3.85 -10.70 -44.60
C GLY A 44 -3.60 -11.72 -45.71
N SER A 45 -2.36 -12.08 -46.02
CA SER A 45 -2.04 -13.12 -47.02
C SER A 45 -2.40 -14.54 -46.56
N HIS A 46 -2.50 -14.76 -45.24
CA HIS A 46 -2.98 -16.01 -44.65
C HIS A 46 -4.50 -16.04 -44.38
N ALA A 47 -5.19 -14.91 -44.57
CA ALA A 47 -6.59 -14.73 -44.17
C ALA A 47 -7.55 -15.80 -44.74
N ARG A 48 -7.34 -16.28 -45.97
CA ARG A 48 -8.24 -17.27 -46.60
C ARG A 48 -8.41 -18.52 -45.73
N GLY A 49 -7.33 -19.26 -45.45
CA GLY A 49 -7.42 -20.49 -44.65
C GLY A 49 -8.01 -20.28 -43.24
N ILE A 50 -7.83 -19.09 -42.66
CA ILE A 50 -8.41 -18.73 -41.35
C ILE A 50 -9.93 -18.51 -41.45
N LEU A 51 -10.41 -17.92 -42.56
CA LEU A 51 -11.84 -17.76 -42.86
C LEU A 51 -12.47 -19.08 -43.35
N ASP A 52 -11.69 -19.94 -44.03
CA ASP A 52 -12.05 -21.31 -44.44
C ASP A 52 -12.07 -22.29 -43.24
N GLY A 53 -12.12 -21.78 -42.00
CA GLY A 53 -12.29 -22.58 -40.77
C GLY A 53 -11.03 -23.19 -40.17
N THR A 54 -9.82 -22.89 -40.66
CA THR A 54 -8.56 -23.40 -40.08
C THR A 54 -7.85 -22.35 -39.20
N PRO A 55 -8.12 -22.32 -37.87
CA PRO A 55 -7.44 -21.39 -36.98
C PRO A 55 -5.96 -21.76 -36.82
N VAL A 56 -5.09 -20.75 -36.81
CA VAL A 56 -3.67 -20.94 -36.53
C VAL A 56 -3.44 -20.77 -35.03
N THR A 57 -2.94 -21.81 -34.36
CA THR A 57 -2.54 -21.75 -32.94
C THR A 57 -1.02 -21.79 -32.78
N ALA A 58 -0.52 -21.27 -31.66
CA ALA A 58 0.85 -21.48 -31.20
C ALA A 58 0.93 -21.34 -29.68
N SER A 59 1.55 -22.30 -29.00
CA SER A 59 1.65 -22.35 -27.54
C SER A 59 3.06 -22.68 -27.07
N VAL A 60 3.47 -22.07 -25.96
CA VAL A 60 4.72 -22.32 -25.23
C VAL A 60 4.40 -22.28 -23.74
N THR A 61 4.92 -23.22 -22.95
CA THR A 61 4.83 -23.15 -21.48
C THR A 61 5.57 -21.91 -20.99
N TRP A 62 4.89 -21.02 -20.26
CA TRP A 62 5.45 -19.76 -19.79
C TRP A 62 5.97 -19.89 -18.35
N VAL A 63 5.18 -20.50 -17.47
CA VAL A 63 5.58 -20.79 -16.09
C VAL A 63 5.02 -22.14 -15.66
N ASP A 64 5.89 -23.07 -15.31
CA ASP A 64 5.52 -24.40 -14.80
C ASP A 64 5.34 -24.38 -13.26
N GLY A 65 4.52 -25.28 -12.72
CA GLY A 65 4.37 -25.54 -11.28
C GLY A 65 3.83 -24.40 -10.37
N LEU A 66 3.55 -23.20 -10.90
CA LEU A 66 3.23 -22.02 -10.06
C LEU A 66 1.82 -22.03 -9.44
N VAL A 67 0.89 -22.83 -9.95
CA VAL A 67 -0.49 -22.94 -9.41
C VAL A 67 -0.80 -24.42 -9.11
N PRO A 68 -0.98 -24.79 -7.83
CA PRO A 68 -1.42 -26.14 -7.46
C PRO A 68 -2.78 -26.48 -8.08
N GLY A 69 -2.89 -27.67 -8.70
CA GLY A 69 -4.12 -28.13 -9.36
C GLY A 69 -4.32 -27.67 -10.81
N LEU A 70 -3.30 -27.08 -11.45
CA LEU A 70 -3.29 -26.81 -12.90
C LEU A 70 -2.26 -27.68 -13.62
N ASP A 71 -2.74 -28.74 -14.28
CA ASP A 71 -1.88 -29.63 -15.07
C ASP A 71 -1.23 -28.89 -16.26
N GLY A 72 0.11 -28.80 -16.25
CA GLY A 72 0.90 -28.14 -17.29
C GLY A 72 1.20 -26.65 -17.08
N GLY A 73 0.73 -26.05 -15.97
CA GLY A 73 1.07 -24.67 -15.57
C GLY A 73 0.45 -23.56 -16.44
N LEU A 74 1.10 -22.40 -16.48
CA LEU A 74 0.65 -21.23 -17.24
C LEU A 74 1.25 -21.24 -18.65
N SER A 75 0.41 -21.04 -19.67
CA SER A 75 0.81 -21.07 -21.06
C SER A 75 0.85 -19.67 -21.71
N LEU A 76 1.82 -19.44 -22.60
CA LEU A 76 1.74 -18.40 -23.62
C LEU A 76 1.05 -18.99 -24.86
N ALA A 77 -0.24 -19.30 -24.74
CA ALA A 77 -1.06 -19.76 -25.87
C ALA A 77 -1.63 -18.59 -26.66
N LEU A 78 -1.47 -18.65 -27.98
CA LEU A 78 -1.98 -17.71 -28.96
C LEU A 78 -2.84 -18.43 -30.01
N ARG A 79 -3.90 -17.78 -30.47
CA ARG A 79 -4.81 -18.26 -31.50
C ARG A 79 -5.18 -17.14 -32.48
N LEU A 80 -5.27 -17.51 -33.75
CA LEU A 80 -5.70 -16.67 -34.85
C LEU A 80 -6.82 -17.39 -35.63
N ASP A 81 -8.04 -16.99 -35.32
CA ASP A 81 -9.33 -17.35 -35.93
C ASP A 81 -9.97 -16.11 -36.58
N ALA A 82 -11.15 -16.23 -37.19
CA ALA A 82 -11.78 -15.15 -37.94
C ALA A 82 -11.99 -13.85 -37.12
N LEU A 83 -12.43 -13.97 -35.86
CA LEU A 83 -12.65 -12.82 -34.97
C LEU A 83 -11.33 -12.10 -34.64
N SER A 84 -10.33 -12.86 -34.21
CA SER A 84 -9.00 -12.32 -33.85
C SER A 84 -8.24 -11.77 -35.06
N LEU A 85 -8.45 -12.36 -36.25
CA LEU A 85 -7.99 -11.85 -37.55
C LEU A 85 -8.57 -10.48 -37.86
N PHE A 86 -9.89 -10.30 -37.72
CA PHE A 86 -10.54 -9.01 -37.93
C PHE A 86 -9.95 -7.92 -37.03
N PHE A 87 -9.87 -8.16 -35.71
CA PHE A 87 -9.34 -7.16 -34.78
C PHE A 87 -7.83 -6.91 -34.95
N THR A 88 -7.05 -7.93 -35.33
CA THR A 88 -5.62 -7.79 -35.64
C THR A 88 -5.40 -6.90 -36.87
N LEU A 89 -6.12 -7.13 -37.97
CA LEU A 89 -6.05 -6.29 -39.16
C LEU A 89 -6.54 -4.85 -38.87
N LEU A 90 -7.60 -4.71 -38.08
CA LEU A 90 -8.13 -3.42 -37.65
C LEU A 90 -7.09 -2.60 -36.86
N ALA A 91 -6.39 -3.23 -35.92
CA ALA A 91 -5.32 -2.62 -35.15
C ALA A 91 -4.12 -2.25 -36.03
N LEU A 92 -3.67 -3.16 -36.93
CA LEU A 92 -2.50 -2.94 -37.79
C LEU A 92 -2.71 -1.81 -38.79
N VAL A 93 -3.85 -1.79 -39.50
CA VAL A 93 -4.13 -0.78 -40.52
C VAL A 93 -4.39 0.59 -39.90
N ILE A 94 -5.29 0.70 -38.92
CA ILE A 94 -5.61 1.99 -38.28
C ILE A 94 -4.41 2.50 -37.45
N GLY A 95 -3.70 1.61 -36.75
CA GLY A 95 -2.48 1.94 -36.03
C GLY A 95 -1.43 2.55 -36.95
N ALA A 96 -1.11 1.89 -38.07
CA ALA A 96 -0.13 2.41 -39.02
C ALA A 96 -0.50 3.79 -39.60
N VAL A 97 -1.76 4.03 -39.94
CA VAL A 97 -2.22 5.35 -40.40
C VAL A 97 -2.01 6.41 -39.31
N VAL A 98 -2.24 6.08 -38.03
CA VAL A 98 -1.95 6.97 -36.90
C VAL A 98 -0.44 7.21 -36.71
N PHE A 99 0.42 6.20 -36.92
CA PHE A 99 1.89 6.37 -36.89
C PHE A 99 2.40 7.28 -38.03
N VAL A 100 1.80 7.23 -39.23
CA VAL A 100 2.08 8.20 -40.31
C VAL A 100 1.63 9.60 -39.89
N TYR A 101 0.38 9.74 -39.43
CA TYR A 101 -0.20 11.01 -39.00
C TYR A 101 0.58 11.69 -37.86
N SER A 102 1.14 10.92 -36.91
CA SER A 102 1.95 11.48 -35.82
C SER A 102 3.26 12.12 -36.29
N THR A 103 3.78 11.77 -37.47
CA THR A 103 5.02 12.38 -37.99
C THR A 103 4.91 13.87 -38.26
N GLN A 104 3.71 14.33 -38.65
CA GLN A 104 3.41 15.74 -38.91
C GLN A 104 2.82 16.43 -37.69
N TYR A 105 1.96 15.74 -36.92
CA TYR A 105 1.31 16.30 -35.72
C TYR A 105 2.33 16.69 -34.62
N LEU A 106 3.41 15.93 -34.44
CA LEU A 106 4.36 16.14 -33.35
C LEU A 106 5.37 17.26 -33.65
N HIS A 107 5.61 18.12 -32.66
CA HIS A 107 6.66 19.14 -32.67
C HIS A 107 8.02 18.53 -32.31
N VAL A 108 9.06 18.92 -33.04
CA VAL A 108 10.44 18.41 -32.95
C VAL A 108 11.02 18.51 -31.52
N GLY A 109 11.77 17.50 -31.11
CA GLY A 109 12.71 17.54 -29.99
C GLY A 109 12.16 17.48 -28.55
N ARG A 110 10.84 17.54 -28.30
CA ARG A 110 10.28 17.44 -26.92
C ARG A 110 9.43 16.18 -26.72
N LYS A 111 9.88 15.30 -25.80
CA LYS A 111 9.17 14.10 -25.30
C LYS A 111 8.77 13.03 -26.35
N ILE A 112 9.17 13.15 -27.62
CA ILE A 112 8.78 12.24 -28.72
C ILE A 112 9.06 10.76 -28.41
N LEU A 113 10.20 10.44 -27.78
CA LEU A 113 10.54 9.07 -27.36
C LEU A 113 9.43 8.44 -26.50
N SER A 114 8.91 9.17 -25.51
CA SER A 114 7.84 8.67 -24.64
C SER A 114 6.52 8.47 -25.37
N PHE A 115 6.22 9.26 -26.42
CA PHE A 115 5.05 9.03 -27.25
C PHE A 115 5.19 7.73 -28.04
N TYR A 116 6.26 7.57 -28.82
CA TYR A 116 6.40 6.39 -29.68
C TYR A 116 6.64 5.10 -28.89
N LEU A 117 7.32 5.16 -27.74
CA LEU A 117 7.54 3.98 -26.88
C LEU A 117 6.20 3.48 -26.33
N PHE A 118 5.43 4.33 -25.65
CA PHE A 118 4.13 3.90 -25.13
C PHE A 118 3.14 3.55 -26.25
N MET A 119 3.19 4.21 -27.42
CA MET A 119 2.33 3.84 -28.56
C MET A 119 2.70 2.47 -29.15
N ALA A 120 3.99 2.11 -29.23
CA ALA A 120 4.43 0.80 -29.69
C ALA A 120 4.13 -0.30 -28.66
N THR A 121 4.40 -0.07 -27.36
CA THR A 121 3.99 -1.03 -26.30
C THR A 121 2.48 -1.25 -26.32
N PHE A 122 1.71 -0.19 -26.48
CA PHE A 122 0.25 -0.24 -26.58
C PHE A 122 -0.23 -1.03 -27.80
N MET A 123 0.42 -0.83 -28.95
CA MET A 123 0.16 -1.59 -30.17
C MET A 123 0.43 -3.10 -29.98
N THR A 124 1.60 -3.46 -29.44
CA THR A 124 1.94 -4.85 -29.11
C THR A 124 0.97 -5.46 -28.09
N SER A 125 0.48 -4.66 -27.13
CA SER A 125 -0.49 -5.11 -26.11
C SER A 125 -1.87 -5.38 -26.70
N ILE A 126 -2.34 -4.57 -27.65
CA ILE A 126 -3.59 -4.83 -28.38
C ILE A 126 -3.46 -6.09 -29.23
N LEU A 127 -2.34 -6.28 -29.93
CA LEU A 127 -2.07 -7.50 -30.70
C LEU A 127 -2.04 -8.75 -29.80
N LEU A 128 -1.37 -8.67 -28.65
CA LEU A 128 -1.34 -9.79 -27.68
C LEU A 128 -2.74 -10.09 -27.12
N LEU A 129 -3.54 -9.06 -26.83
CA LEU A 129 -4.91 -9.23 -26.31
C LEU A 129 -5.80 -9.98 -27.30
N VAL A 130 -5.81 -9.55 -28.58
CA VAL A 130 -6.74 -10.12 -29.58
C VAL A 130 -6.27 -11.46 -30.12
N LEU A 131 -5.02 -11.86 -29.86
CA LEU A 131 -4.46 -13.17 -30.21
C LEU A 131 -4.40 -14.13 -29.01
N ALA A 132 -4.79 -13.72 -27.80
CA ALA A 132 -4.66 -14.55 -26.59
C ALA A 132 -5.61 -15.75 -26.62
N ASP A 133 -5.06 -16.96 -26.42
CA ASP A 133 -5.83 -18.20 -26.17
C ASP A 133 -5.59 -18.76 -24.76
N ASP A 134 -4.81 -18.07 -23.93
CA ASP A 134 -4.72 -18.26 -22.49
C ASP A 134 -5.35 -17.05 -21.78
N VAL A 135 -6.27 -17.28 -20.83
CA VAL A 135 -6.99 -16.20 -20.15
C VAL A 135 -6.09 -15.34 -19.25
N THR A 136 -4.96 -15.88 -18.81
CA THR A 136 -3.92 -15.15 -18.08
C THR A 136 -3.22 -14.16 -19.00
N VAL A 137 -2.89 -14.59 -20.23
CA VAL A 137 -2.30 -13.74 -21.28
C VAL A 137 -3.28 -12.65 -21.70
N LEU A 138 -4.56 -12.99 -21.85
CA LEU A 138 -5.64 -12.02 -22.09
C LEU A 138 -5.68 -10.93 -21.00
N PHE A 139 -5.61 -11.32 -19.72
CA PHE A 139 -5.58 -10.37 -18.60
C PHE A 139 -4.31 -9.51 -18.57
N PHE A 140 -3.11 -10.09 -18.75
CA PHE A 140 -1.85 -9.32 -18.81
C PHE A 140 -1.83 -8.31 -19.97
N ALA A 141 -2.33 -8.69 -21.14
CA ALA A 141 -2.47 -7.79 -22.27
C ALA A 141 -3.50 -6.68 -21.99
N TRP A 142 -4.64 -7.03 -21.36
CA TRP A 142 -5.70 -6.10 -20.95
C TRP A 142 -5.21 -5.04 -19.96
N GLU A 143 -4.36 -5.38 -18.98
CA GLU A 143 -3.79 -4.38 -18.07
C GLU A 143 -2.59 -3.62 -18.64
N THR A 144 -1.80 -4.22 -19.54
CA THR A 144 -0.79 -3.44 -20.28
C THR A 144 -1.47 -2.38 -21.17
N VAL A 145 -2.63 -2.71 -21.75
CA VAL A 145 -3.55 -1.77 -22.41
C VAL A 145 -4.07 -0.66 -21.47
N SER A 146 -4.35 -0.95 -20.18
CA SER A 146 -4.67 0.09 -19.17
C SER A 146 -3.48 1.02 -18.93
N LEU A 147 -2.31 0.45 -18.64
CA LEU A 147 -1.11 1.18 -18.23
C LEU A 147 -0.59 2.11 -19.34
N CYS A 148 -0.49 1.61 -20.58
CA CYS A 148 -0.08 2.46 -21.69
C CYS A 148 -1.07 3.62 -21.94
N SER A 149 -2.39 3.38 -21.82
CA SER A 149 -3.40 4.44 -21.92
C SER A 149 -3.20 5.50 -20.83
N PHE A 150 -2.96 5.09 -19.57
CA PHE A 150 -2.65 5.99 -18.47
C PHE A 150 -1.43 6.88 -18.77
N PHE A 151 -0.29 6.29 -19.17
CA PHE A 151 0.92 7.04 -19.47
C PHE A 151 0.77 7.98 -20.68
N LEU A 152 0.04 7.55 -21.72
CA LEU A 152 -0.22 8.37 -22.92
C LEU A 152 -1.10 9.60 -22.63
N ILE A 153 -2.00 9.53 -21.64
CA ILE A 153 -2.79 10.67 -21.13
C ILE A 153 -1.93 11.54 -20.19
N ALA A 154 -1.19 10.93 -19.26
CA ALA A 154 -0.38 11.64 -18.26
C ALA A 154 0.75 12.49 -18.90
N ARG A 155 1.23 12.11 -20.09
CA ARG A 155 2.28 12.84 -20.83
C ARG A 155 1.92 14.32 -21.11
N SER A 156 0.64 14.67 -21.14
CA SER A 156 0.10 16.04 -21.27
C SER A 156 0.29 16.92 -20.01
N GLY A 157 0.95 16.40 -18.97
CA GLY A 157 1.26 17.15 -17.75
C GLY A 157 0.03 17.41 -16.88
N SER A 158 0.02 18.53 -16.15
CA SER A 158 -1.08 18.91 -15.24
C SER A 158 -2.46 18.97 -15.90
N SER A 159 -2.53 19.19 -17.21
CA SER A 159 -3.78 19.13 -17.98
C SER A 159 -4.36 17.71 -18.13
N GLY A 160 -3.51 16.68 -18.06
CA GLY A 160 -3.86 15.27 -18.20
C GLY A 160 -3.84 14.47 -16.91
N GLU A 161 -3.10 14.91 -15.88
CA GLU A 161 -2.87 14.18 -14.62
C GLU A 161 -4.15 13.71 -13.91
N ALA A 162 -5.09 14.62 -13.64
CA ALA A 162 -6.36 14.24 -13.00
C ALA A 162 -7.22 13.32 -13.89
N GLY A 163 -7.11 13.46 -15.21
CA GLY A 163 -7.82 12.61 -16.18
C GLY A 163 -7.20 11.22 -16.30
N SER A 164 -5.87 11.10 -16.26
CA SER A 164 -5.17 9.82 -16.32
C SER A 164 -5.42 9.01 -15.04
N VAL A 165 -5.32 9.61 -13.85
CA VAL A 165 -5.60 8.91 -12.58
C VAL A 165 -7.06 8.43 -12.51
N ARG A 166 -8.04 9.26 -12.91
CA ARG A 166 -9.45 8.85 -13.01
C ARG A 166 -9.65 7.70 -14.00
N THR A 167 -8.97 7.74 -15.14
CA THR A 167 -9.01 6.67 -16.16
C THR A 167 -8.44 5.38 -15.59
N LEU A 168 -7.22 5.43 -15.02
CA LEU A 168 -6.52 4.29 -14.44
C LEU A 168 -7.39 3.57 -13.41
N ILE A 169 -7.92 4.30 -12.42
CA ILE A 169 -8.80 3.74 -11.38
C ILE A 169 -10.00 3.00 -11.99
N LEU A 170 -10.64 3.60 -12.99
CA LEU A 170 -11.88 3.05 -13.55
C LEU A 170 -11.64 1.86 -14.50
N THR A 171 -10.53 1.85 -15.25
CA THR A 171 -10.15 0.70 -16.09
C THR A 171 -9.54 -0.44 -15.28
N PHE A 172 -8.74 -0.16 -14.23
CA PHE A 172 -8.23 -1.19 -13.31
C PHE A 172 -9.36 -1.81 -12.48
N ALA A 173 -10.38 -1.04 -12.07
CA ALA A 173 -11.53 -1.61 -11.35
C ALA A 173 -12.26 -2.68 -12.21
N GLY A 174 -12.49 -2.40 -13.50
CA GLY A 174 -13.02 -3.41 -14.42
C GLY A 174 -12.02 -4.53 -14.76
N GLY A 175 -10.72 -4.23 -14.73
CA GLY A 175 -9.64 -5.22 -14.78
C GLY A 175 -9.67 -6.23 -13.64
N LEU A 176 -9.90 -5.78 -12.41
CA LEU A 176 -10.05 -6.66 -11.25
C LEU A 176 -11.33 -7.52 -11.33
N LEU A 177 -12.39 -7.03 -11.98
CA LEU A 177 -13.57 -7.85 -12.29
C LEU A 177 -13.26 -8.91 -13.36
N LEU A 178 -12.44 -8.60 -14.36
CA LEU A 178 -11.94 -9.60 -15.32
C LEU A 178 -11.04 -10.63 -14.62
N LEU A 179 -10.15 -10.21 -13.72
CA LEU A 179 -9.31 -11.12 -12.94
C LEU A 179 -10.14 -12.04 -12.03
N ALA A 180 -11.21 -11.51 -11.42
CA ALA A 180 -12.15 -12.32 -10.64
C ALA A 180 -12.90 -13.32 -11.54
N ALA A 181 -13.35 -12.92 -12.74
CA ALA A 181 -13.94 -13.82 -13.71
C ALA A 181 -12.95 -14.93 -14.13
N VAL A 182 -11.69 -14.57 -14.41
CA VAL A 182 -10.62 -15.53 -14.75
C VAL A 182 -10.38 -16.52 -13.61
N GLY A 183 -10.28 -16.05 -12.37
CA GLY A 183 -10.13 -16.94 -11.20
C GLY A 183 -11.30 -17.93 -11.06
N VAL A 184 -12.54 -17.48 -11.24
CA VAL A 184 -13.72 -18.36 -11.21
C VAL A 184 -13.75 -19.33 -12.40
N MET A 185 -13.42 -18.88 -13.62
CA MET A 185 -13.39 -19.74 -14.81
C MET A 185 -12.32 -20.83 -14.71
N VAL A 186 -11.11 -20.48 -14.29
CA VAL A 186 -10.01 -21.45 -14.12
C VAL A 186 -10.34 -22.45 -13.00
N ALA A 187 -10.89 -22.00 -11.87
CA ALA A 187 -11.30 -22.88 -10.78
C ALA A 187 -12.47 -23.81 -11.15
N ALA A 188 -13.38 -23.38 -12.03
CA ALA A 188 -14.54 -24.17 -12.46
C ALA A 188 -14.21 -25.16 -13.60
N THR A 189 -13.23 -24.84 -14.45
CA THR A 189 -12.91 -25.65 -15.66
C THR A 189 -11.59 -26.44 -15.56
N GLY A 190 -10.71 -26.11 -14.61
CA GLY A 190 -9.40 -26.76 -14.46
C GLY A 190 -8.37 -26.37 -15.55
N THR A 191 -8.62 -25.35 -16.36
CA THR A 191 -7.71 -24.94 -17.44
C THR A 191 -7.62 -23.42 -17.61
N THR A 192 -6.49 -22.91 -18.10
CA THR A 192 -6.31 -21.51 -18.50
C THR A 192 -6.58 -21.28 -20.00
N SER A 193 -6.83 -22.33 -20.79
CA SER A 193 -7.17 -22.17 -22.22
C SER A 193 -8.51 -21.46 -22.39
N LEU A 194 -8.52 -20.32 -23.09
CA LEU A 194 -9.73 -19.58 -23.43
C LEU A 194 -10.67 -20.40 -24.33
N THR A 195 -10.13 -21.10 -25.33
CA THR A 195 -10.90 -22.06 -26.14
C THR A 195 -11.47 -23.18 -25.27
N GLY A 196 -10.67 -23.78 -24.38
CA GLY A 196 -11.12 -24.85 -23.47
C GLY A 196 -12.18 -24.38 -22.46
N ILE A 197 -12.07 -23.15 -21.97
CA ILE A 197 -13.07 -22.50 -21.10
C ILE A 197 -14.39 -22.30 -21.85
N ILE A 198 -14.38 -21.69 -23.03
CA ILE A 198 -15.61 -21.32 -23.77
C ILE A 198 -16.46 -22.56 -24.12
N HIS A 199 -15.82 -23.69 -24.45
CA HIS A 199 -16.50 -24.93 -24.84
C HIS A 199 -16.71 -25.92 -23.67
N SER A 200 -16.58 -25.48 -22.41
CA SER A 200 -16.74 -26.38 -21.25
C SER A 200 -18.20 -26.63 -20.88
N ASP A 201 -18.57 -27.91 -20.71
CA ASP A 201 -19.92 -28.33 -20.26
C ASP A 201 -20.31 -27.81 -18.86
N VAL A 202 -19.37 -27.24 -18.11
CA VAL A 202 -19.63 -26.65 -16.79
C VAL A 202 -20.66 -25.53 -16.87
N TRP A 203 -20.70 -24.77 -17.96
CA TRP A 203 -21.64 -23.64 -18.11
C TRP A 203 -23.10 -24.07 -18.29
N ALA A 204 -23.33 -25.28 -18.80
CA ALA A 204 -24.66 -25.89 -18.82
C ALA A 204 -25.03 -26.53 -17.46
N ARG A 205 -24.02 -27.05 -16.73
CA ARG A 205 -24.22 -27.74 -15.44
C ARG A 205 -24.39 -26.79 -14.26
N GLU A 206 -23.77 -25.61 -14.28
CA GLU A 206 -23.83 -24.62 -13.20
C GLU A 206 -24.33 -23.24 -13.66
N PRO A 207 -25.66 -23.05 -13.86
CA PRO A 207 -26.22 -21.76 -14.29
C PRO A 207 -25.92 -20.58 -13.35
N GLY A 208 -25.73 -20.84 -12.05
CA GLY A 208 -25.33 -19.83 -11.06
C GLY A 208 -23.91 -19.30 -11.30
N THR A 209 -22.94 -20.22 -11.46
CA THR A 209 -21.55 -19.90 -11.79
C THR A 209 -21.45 -19.21 -13.14
N THR A 210 -22.19 -19.69 -14.14
CA THR A 210 -22.32 -19.06 -15.47
C THR A 210 -22.82 -17.63 -15.38
N THR A 211 -23.89 -17.38 -14.60
CA THR A 211 -24.45 -16.04 -14.40
C THR A 211 -23.46 -15.11 -13.70
N LEU A 212 -22.72 -15.60 -12.70
CA LEU A 212 -21.68 -14.82 -12.02
C LEU A 212 -20.56 -14.40 -12.98
N VAL A 213 -20.03 -15.33 -13.78
CA VAL A 213 -18.99 -15.03 -14.77
C VAL A 213 -19.53 -14.09 -15.85
N ALA A 214 -20.76 -14.29 -16.34
CA ALA A 214 -21.42 -13.38 -17.30
C ALA A 214 -21.49 -11.93 -16.78
N VAL A 215 -21.91 -11.74 -15.53
CA VAL A 215 -21.97 -10.41 -14.90
C VAL A 215 -20.57 -9.80 -14.75
N LEU A 216 -19.57 -10.57 -14.30
CA LEU A 216 -18.19 -10.08 -14.13
C LEU A 216 -17.54 -9.69 -15.48
N VAL A 217 -17.68 -10.53 -16.50
CA VAL A 217 -17.18 -10.28 -17.87
C VAL A 217 -17.91 -9.10 -18.50
N ALA A 218 -19.24 -8.99 -18.31
CA ALA A 218 -20.01 -7.84 -18.80
C ALA A 218 -19.52 -6.53 -18.18
N LEU A 219 -19.39 -6.46 -16.84
CA LEU A 219 -18.90 -5.27 -16.13
C LEU A 219 -17.44 -4.92 -16.50
N ALA A 220 -16.59 -5.92 -16.70
CA ALA A 220 -15.23 -5.72 -17.21
C ALA A 220 -15.25 -5.12 -18.62
N GLY A 221 -16.00 -5.71 -19.55
CA GLY A 221 -16.22 -5.22 -20.92
C GLY A 221 -16.73 -3.78 -20.94
N PHE A 222 -17.75 -3.50 -20.13
CA PHE A 222 -18.36 -2.17 -19.96
C PHE A 222 -17.35 -1.11 -19.50
N SER A 223 -16.36 -1.45 -18.66
CA SER A 223 -15.34 -0.49 -18.23
C SER A 223 -14.47 0.02 -19.40
N LYS A 224 -13.94 -0.88 -20.25
CA LYS A 224 -13.09 -0.54 -21.40
C LYS A 224 -13.90 -0.01 -22.59
N ALA A 225 -15.09 -0.57 -22.83
CA ALA A 225 -16.04 -0.08 -23.82
C ALA A 225 -16.74 1.23 -23.39
N ALA A 226 -16.35 1.81 -22.24
CA ALA A 226 -16.83 3.09 -21.72
C ALA A 226 -18.36 3.18 -21.64
N GLN A 227 -19.02 2.11 -21.23
CA GLN A 227 -20.47 2.02 -21.09
C GLN A 227 -20.96 2.70 -19.79
N PHE A 228 -22.24 3.03 -19.68
CA PHE A 228 -22.83 3.58 -18.46
C PHE A 228 -22.77 2.54 -17.31
N PRO A 229 -22.41 2.91 -16.06
CA PRO A 229 -22.00 4.23 -15.59
C PRO A 229 -20.51 4.58 -15.87
N PHE A 230 -19.68 3.60 -16.20
CA PHE A 230 -18.21 3.71 -16.39
C PHE A 230 -17.73 4.69 -17.48
N HIS A 231 -18.61 5.19 -18.35
CA HIS A 231 -18.32 6.10 -19.48
C HIS A 231 -17.50 7.36 -19.15
N ALA A 232 -17.43 7.76 -17.88
CA ALA A 232 -16.87 9.01 -17.40
C ALA A 232 -15.37 9.23 -17.73
N TRP A 233 -14.59 8.17 -17.96
CA TRP A 233 -13.16 8.31 -18.25
C TRP A 233 -12.86 8.77 -19.68
N LEU A 234 -13.66 8.35 -20.68
CA LEU A 234 -13.39 8.62 -22.09
C LEU A 234 -13.32 10.12 -22.45
N PRO A 235 -14.21 10.99 -21.92
CA PRO A 235 -14.15 12.44 -22.16
C PRO A 235 -13.04 13.16 -21.38
N GLU A 236 -12.58 12.59 -20.26
CA GLU A 236 -11.47 13.10 -19.45
C GLU A 236 -10.11 12.79 -20.12
N ALA A 237 -9.99 11.62 -20.76
CA ALA A 237 -8.85 11.21 -21.56
C ALA A 237 -8.55 12.13 -22.77
N MET A 238 -9.45 13.08 -23.10
CA MET A 238 -9.27 14.03 -24.21
C MET A 238 -8.13 15.05 -24.00
N ALA A 239 -7.53 15.08 -22.81
CA ALA A 239 -6.28 15.78 -22.55
C ALA A 239 -5.07 15.15 -23.28
N ALA A 240 -5.14 13.87 -23.68
CA ALA A 240 -4.10 13.23 -24.48
C ALA A 240 -3.97 13.87 -25.88
N ASP A 241 -2.80 13.72 -26.51
CA ASP A 241 -2.57 14.15 -27.89
C ASP A 241 -3.53 13.50 -28.89
N THR A 242 -3.80 14.17 -30.01
CA THR A 242 -4.84 13.73 -30.95
C THR A 242 -4.53 12.43 -31.72
N PRO A 243 -3.27 12.07 -32.08
CA PRO A 243 -2.94 10.72 -32.52
C PRO A 243 -3.30 9.65 -31.46
N VAL A 244 -3.10 9.93 -30.17
CA VAL A 244 -3.48 9.01 -29.08
C VAL A 244 -4.99 8.80 -29.09
N SER A 245 -5.78 9.87 -29.12
CA SER A 245 -7.24 9.79 -29.17
C SER A 245 -7.72 9.05 -30.42
N ALA A 246 -7.12 9.29 -31.59
CA ALA A 246 -7.47 8.60 -32.82
C ALA A 246 -7.33 7.08 -32.66
N PHE A 247 -6.20 6.57 -32.15
CA PHE A 247 -6.00 5.13 -31.97
C PHE A 247 -6.83 4.54 -30.81
N LEU A 248 -6.84 5.20 -29.64
CA LEU A 248 -7.62 4.78 -28.45
C LEU A 248 -9.10 4.51 -28.75
N HIS A 249 -9.70 5.36 -29.58
CA HIS A 249 -11.14 5.34 -29.85
C HIS A 249 -11.52 4.63 -31.15
N ALA A 250 -10.62 4.60 -32.14
CA ALA A 250 -10.87 3.91 -33.39
C ALA A 250 -10.58 2.41 -33.33
N ALA A 251 -9.46 1.96 -32.75
CA ALA A 251 -9.02 0.56 -32.88
C ALA A 251 -8.50 -0.11 -31.60
N ALA A 252 -8.24 0.65 -30.51
CA ALA A 252 -7.51 0.13 -29.36
C ALA A 252 -8.35 -0.04 -28.07
N VAL A 253 -8.16 0.74 -26.98
CA VAL A 253 -8.79 0.47 -25.64
C VAL A 253 -10.29 0.17 -25.75
N VAL A 254 -11.05 0.98 -26.49
CA VAL A 254 -12.51 0.78 -26.54
C VAL A 254 -12.92 -0.43 -27.39
N LYS A 255 -12.03 -0.94 -28.23
CA LYS A 255 -12.21 -2.20 -28.97
C LYS A 255 -11.81 -3.41 -28.15
N ALA A 256 -10.89 -3.29 -27.18
CA ALA A 256 -10.59 -4.36 -26.21
C ALA A 256 -11.85 -4.81 -25.45
N GLY A 257 -12.66 -3.87 -24.95
CA GLY A 257 -13.93 -4.18 -24.28
C GLY A 257 -14.95 -4.85 -25.21
N VAL A 258 -15.07 -4.36 -26.45
CA VAL A 258 -15.95 -4.96 -27.47
C VAL A 258 -15.48 -6.37 -27.85
N TYR A 259 -14.19 -6.58 -28.08
CA TYR A 259 -13.61 -7.88 -28.42
C TYR A 259 -13.90 -8.93 -27.34
N VAL A 260 -13.71 -8.60 -26.06
CA VAL A 260 -14.03 -9.51 -24.95
C VAL A 260 -15.53 -9.82 -24.88
N LEU A 261 -16.41 -8.82 -25.03
CA LEU A 261 -17.86 -9.05 -25.05
C LEU A 261 -18.28 -9.96 -26.23
N ILE A 262 -17.69 -9.80 -27.42
CA ILE A 262 -17.96 -10.70 -28.55
C ILE A 262 -17.39 -12.10 -28.30
N ARG A 263 -16.14 -12.20 -27.82
CA ARG A 263 -15.43 -13.48 -27.62
C ARG A 263 -16.12 -14.41 -26.64
N PHE A 264 -16.78 -13.86 -25.61
CA PHE A 264 -17.56 -14.63 -24.63
C PHE A 264 -19.05 -14.74 -24.97
N SER A 265 -19.54 -14.17 -26.08
CA SER A 265 -20.99 -14.12 -26.35
C SER A 265 -21.61 -15.50 -26.55
N GLY A 266 -20.93 -16.43 -27.24
CA GLY A 266 -21.41 -17.81 -27.43
C GLY A 266 -21.50 -18.60 -26.11
N MET A 267 -20.59 -18.36 -25.16
CA MET A 267 -20.60 -18.98 -23.83
C MET A 267 -21.83 -18.54 -22.99
N PHE A 268 -22.45 -17.40 -23.31
CA PHE A 268 -23.56 -16.84 -22.54
C PHE A 268 -24.91 -16.78 -23.29
N HIS A 269 -25.05 -17.43 -24.45
CA HIS A 269 -26.27 -17.39 -25.27
C HIS A 269 -27.55 -17.87 -24.54
N GLY A 270 -27.42 -18.77 -23.56
CA GLY A 270 -28.54 -19.23 -22.73
C GLY A 270 -28.83 -18.35 -21.50
N THR A 271 -28.03 -17.30 -21.25
CA THR A 271 -28.05 -16.53 -19.99
C THR A 271 -28.82 -15.22 -20.16
N ALA A 272 -30.12 -15.22 -19.85
CA ALA A 272 -30.98 -14.03 -20.02
C ALA A 272 -30.42 -12.73 -19.39
N VAL A 273 -29.68 -12.83 -18.28
CA VAL A 273 -29.00 -11.69 -17.62
C VAL A 273 -27.98 -11.00 -18.54
N TRP A 274 -27.25 -11.77 -19.37
CA TRP A 274 -26.28 -11.25 -20.34
C TRP A 274 -26.97 -10.35 -21.37
N HIS A 275 -28.02 -10.85 -22.03
CA HIS A 275 -28.80 -10.11 -23.02
C HIS A 275 -29.43 -8.84 -22.43
N VAL A 276 -30.08 -8.95 -21.27
CA VAL A 276 -30.70 -7.80 -20.58
C VAL A 276 -29.66 -6.75 -20.20
N MET A 277 -28.49 -7.16 -19.69
CA MET A 277 -27.41 -6.23 -19.35
C MET A 277 -26.82 -5.56 -20.59
N LEU A 278 -26.44 -6.31 -21.62
CA LEU A 278 -25.79 -5.76 -22.81
C LEU A 278 -26.73 -4.82 -23.60
N VAL A 279 -27.98 -5.22 -23.83
CA VAL A 279 -28.97 -4.38 -24.53
C VAL A 279 -29.36 -3.17 -23.68
N GLY A 280 -29.70 -3.37 -22.41
CA GLY A 280 -30.16 -2.31 -21.52
C GLY A 280 -29.07 -1.25 -21.25
N VAL A 281 -27.85 -1.68 -20.92
CA VAL A 281 -26.72 -0.77 -20.70
C VAL A 281 -26.22 -0.17 -22.01
N GLY A 282 -26.14 -0.97 -23.09
CA GLY A 282 -25.71 -0.51 -24.41
C GLY A 282 -26.61 0.59 -24.96
N MET A 283 -27.93 0.39 -24.98
CA MET A 283 -28.87 1.39 -25.51
C MET A 283 -28.98 2.62 -24.60
N THR A 284 -28.97 2.45 -23.28
CA THR A 284 -28.89 3.57 -22.33
C THR A 284 -27.63 4.42 -22.57
N THR A 285 -26.49 3.77 -22.80
CA THR A 285 -25.23 4.43 -23.16
C THR A 285 -25.34 5.15 -24.50
N ALA A 286 -25.91 4.49 -25.52
CA ALA A 286 -26.06 5.04 -26.87
C ALA A 286 -26.81 6.38 -26.87
N VAL A 287 -27.96 6.42 -26.19
CA VAL A 287 -28.84 7.60 -26.09
C VAL A 287 -28.23 8.68 -25.17
N ALA A 288 -27.83 8.33 -23.95
CA ALA A 288 -27.31 9.31 -22.98
C ALA A 288 -26.04 10.00 -23.49
N ALA A 289 -25.14 9.25 -24.13
CA ALA A 289 -23.91 9.81 -24.68
C ALA A 289 -24.15 10.67 -25.93
N ALA A 290 -25.17 10.36 -26.74
CA ALA A 290 -25.56 11.24 -27.85
C ALA A 290 -26.07 12.60 -27.35
N VAL A 291 -26.89 12.60 -26.29
CA VAL A 291 -27.33 13.84 -25.62
C VAL A 291 -26.14 14.59 -25.00
N PHE A 292 -25.20 13.90 -24.35
CA PHE A 292 -24.00 14.54 -23.82
C PHE A 292 -23.10 15.16 -24.90
N ALA A 293 -22.99 14.54 -26.09
CA ALA A 293 -22.24 15.08 -27.22
C ALA A 293 -22.84 16.41 -27.72
N LEU A 294 -24.18 16.50 -27.81
CA LEU A 294 -24.91 17.72 -28.16
C LEU A 294 -24.72 18.89 -27.16
N GLN A 295 -24.22 18.61 -25.95
CA GLN A 295 -23.90 19.62 -24.93
C GLN A 295 -22.44 20.10 -24.98
N LYS A 296 -21.56 19.55 -25.85
CA LYS A 296 -20.12 19.89 -25.87
C LYS A 296 -19.77 20.91 -26.95
N THR A 297 -18.73 21.70 -26.69
CA THR A 297 -18.20 22.74 -27.59
C THR A 297 -16.75 22.46 -28.01
N ASP A 298 -15.96 21.77 -27.18
CA ASP A 298 -14.68 21.16 -27.59
C ASP A 298 -14.95 19.96 -28.51
N LEU A 299 -14.40 19.99 -29.73
CA LEU A 299 -14.63 18.97 -30.76
C LEU A 299 -14.14 17.58 -30.37
N LYS A 300 -13.02 17.46 -29.62
CA LYS A 300 -12.53 16.16 -29.12
C LYS A 300 -13.48 15.60 -28.07
N LYS A 301 -13.98 16.40 -27.14
CA LYS A 301 -14.96 15.98 -26.12
C LYS A 301 -16.31 15.61 -26.74
N LEU A 302 -16.79 16.36 -27.75
CA LEU A 302 -17.95 15.95 -28.56
C LEU A 302 -17.70 14.58 -29.21
N THR A 303 -16.52 14.39 -29.81
CA THR A 303 -16.15 13.16 -30.53
C THR A 303 -15.91 11.96 -29.59
N ALA A 304 -15.49 12.19 -28.34
CA ALA A 304 -15.43 11.18 -27.30
C ALA A 304 -16.83 10.70 -26.90
N TYR A 305 -17.77 11.61 -26.60
CA TYR A 305 -19.15 11.22 -26.29
C TYR A 305 -19.85 10.55 -27.49
N SER A 306 -19.57 10.95 -28.73
CA SER A 306 -20.03 10.18 -29.90
C SER A 306 -19.30 8.85 -30.10
N THR A 307 -18.13 8.63 -29.49
CA THR A 307 -17.50 7.30 -29.44
C THR A 307 -18.25 6.42 -28.44
N VAL A 308 -18.50 6.91 -27.22
CA VAL A 308 -19.33 6.24 -26.21
C VAL A 308 -20.69 5.85 -26.81
N SER A 309 -21.34 6.77 -27.54
CA SER A 309 -22.63 6.50 -28.18
C SER A 309 -22.56 5.31 -29.16
N GLN A 310 -21.63 5.31 -30.13
CA GLN A 310 -21.53 4.20 -31.10
C GLN A 310 -21.03 2.89 -30.44
N LEU A 311 -20.28 2.95 -29.35
CA LEU A 311 -19.97 1.74 -28.55
C LEU A 311 -21.21 1.18 -27.86
N GLY A 312 -22.12 2.04 -27.36
CA GLY A 312 -23.41 1.62 -26.83
C GLY A 312 -24.28 0.88 -27.85
N TRP A 313 -24.29 1.35 -29.11
CA TRP A 313 -24.92 0.64 -30.22
C TRP A 313 -24.31 -0.76 -30.45
N ILE A 314 -22.97 -0.84 -30.52
CA ILE A 314 -22.26 -2.12 -30.71
C ILE A 314 -22.57 -3.09 -29.56
N VAL A 315 -22.46 -2.63 -28.31
CA VAL A 315 -22.72 -3.45 -27.11
C VAL A 315 -24.19 -3.91 -27.06
N ALA A 316 -25.14 -3.06 -27.43
CA ALA A 316 -26.54 -3.47 -27.52
C ALA A 316 -26.77 -4.53 -28.60
N THR A 317 -26.12 -4.43 -29.76
CA THR A 317 -26.25 -5.41 -30.85
C THR A 317 -25.61 -6.75 -30.48
N ILE A 318 -24.48 -6.76 -29.76
CA ILE A 318 -23.90 -8.00 -29.21
C ILE A 318 -24.88 -8.65 -28.21
N GLY A 319 -25.59 -7.85 -27.43
CA GLY A 319 -26.62 -8.32 -26.50
C GLY A 319 -27.85 -8.98 -27.14
N ILE A 320 -28.02 -8.90 -28.46
CA ILE A 320 -29.03 -9.68 -29.19
C ILE A 320 -28.62 -11.16 -29.26
N GLY A 321 -27.34 -11.43 -29.56
CA GLY A 321 -26.76 -12.77 -29.57
C GLY A 321 -26.96 -13.61 -30.83
N THR A 322 -27.82 -13.20 -31.77
CA THR A 322 -28.02 -13.94 -33.04
C THR A 322 -26.80 -13.82 -33.98
N PRO A 323 -26.53 -14.79 -34.88
CA PRO A 323 -25.38 -14.74 -35.79
C PRO A 323 -25.35 -13.47 -36.66
N PHE A 324 -26.51 -13.05 -37.18
CA PHE A 324 -26.63 -11.81 -37.95
C PHE A 324 -26.33 -10.55 -37.10
N ALA A 325 -26.73 -10.53 -35.83
CA ALA A 325 -26.39 -9.44 -34.92
C ALA A 325 -24.88 -9.33 -34.67
N ILE A 326 -24.18 -10.46 -34.56
CA ILE A 326 -22.70 -10.47 -34.47
C ILE A 326 -22.08 -9.90 -35.75
N THR A 327 -22.55 -10.31 -36.93
CA THR A 327 -22.12 -9.73 -38.23
C THR A 327 -22.36 -8.21 -38.28
N ALA A 328 -23.54 -7.73 -37.88
CA ALA A 328 -23.86 -6.30 -37.85
C ALA A 328 -22.98 -5.52 -36.84
N ALA A 329 -22.71 -6.09 -35.67
CA ALA A 329 -21.84 -5.49 -34.64
C ALA A 329 -20.37 -5.39 -35.09
N ILE A 330 -19.85 -6.40 -35.80
CA ILE A 330 -18.51 -6.38 -36.40
C ILE A 330 -18.44 -5.36 -37.55
N LEU A 331 -19.42 -5.36 -38.45
CA LEU A 331 -19.51 -4.40 -39.56
C LEU A 331 -19.56 -2.95 -39.04
N HIS A 332 -20.36 -2.66 -38.00
CA HIS A 332 -20.36 -1.34 -37.37
C HIS A 332 -19.06 -1.05 -36.60
N THR A 333 -18.40 -2.05 -36.03
CA THR A 333 -17.07 -1.88 -35.42
C THR A 333 -16.03 -1.43 -36.45
N ALA A 334 -16.08 -1.98 -37.67
CA ALA A 334 -15.24 -1.58 -38.80
C ALA A 334 -15.57 -0.14 -39.25
N ALA A 335 -16.84 0.13 -39.57
CA ALA A 335 -17.30 1.47 -39.99
C ALA A 335 -16.94 2.54 -38.94
N HIS A 336 -17.16 2.24 -37.66
CA HIS A 336 -16.82 3.10 -36.54
C HIS A 336 -15.31 3.35 -36.45
N ALA A 337 -14.45 2.35 -36.62
CA ALA A 337 -13.00 2.56 -36.65
C ALA A 337 -12.59 3.51 -37.79
N MET A 338 -13.15 3.30 -38.98
CA MET A 338 -12.92 4.11 -40.17
C MET A 338 -13.33 5.58 -39.96
N PHE A 339 -14.61 5.87 -39.66
CA PHE A 339 -15.02 7.26 -39.48
C PHE A 339 -14.45 7.91 -38.22
N LYS A 340 -14.22 7.16 -37.12
CA LYS A 340 -13.76 7.77 -35.86
C LYS A 340 -12.27 8.12 -35.86
N SER A 341 -11.42 7.27 -36.43
CA SER A 341 -10.00 7.60 -36.62
C SER A 341 -9.86 8.87 -37.45
N SER A 342 -10.59 8.94 -38.57
CA SER A 342 -10.60 10.10 -39.44
C SER A 342 -11.10 11.36 -38.76
N LEU A 343 -12.27 11.32 -38.10
CA LEU A 343 -12.80 12.48 -37.37
C LEU A 343 -11.84 12.99 -36.30
N PHE A 344 -11.18 12.12 -35.52
CA PHE A 344 -10.18 12.57 -34.55
C PHE A 344 -8.95 13.21 -35.22
N MET A 345 -8.39 12.59 -36.25
CA MET A 345 -7.23 13.14 -36.95
C MET A 345 -7.57 14.48 -37.63
N LEU A 346 -8.74 14.61 -38.25
CA LEU A 346 -9.20 15.87 -38.86
C LEU A 346 -9.42 16.99 -37.83
N ILE A 347 -9.88 16.68 -36.61
CA ILE A 347 -9.87 17.68 -35.51
C ILE A 347 -8.44 18.15 -35.23
N GLY A 348 -7.48 17.23 -35.19
CA GLY A 348 -6.08 17.58 -34.92
C GLY A 348 -5.44 18.41 -36.03
N VAL A 349 -5.85 18.24 -37.29
CA VAL A 349 -5.47 19.13 -38.40
C VAL A 349 -6.05 20.54 -38.17
N VAL A 350 -7.31 20.67 -37.78
CA VAL A 350 -7.95 21.98 -37.47
C VAL A 350 -7.34 22.64 -36.22
N ASP A 351 -7.11 21.88 -35.14
CA ASP A 351 -6.52 22.37 -33.87
C ASP A 351 -5.09 22.89 -34.11
N HIS A 352 -4.32 22.23 -35.00
CA HIS A 352 -2.97 22.65 -35.40
C HIS A 352 -2.97 23.84 -36.38
N ALA A 353 -3.95 23.92 -37.30
CA ALA A 353 -4.04 25.00 -38.29
C ALA A 353 -4.65 26.30 -37.76
N THR A 354 -5.42 26.24 -36.67
CA THR A 354 -6.15 27.40 -36.08
C THR A 354 -5.76 27.71 -34.62
N GLY A 355 -4.97 26.85 -33.99
CA GLY A 355 -4.63 26.94 -32.57
C GLY A 355 -5.81 26.69 -31.61
N THR A 356 -6.95 26.18 -32.10
CA THR A 356 -8.11 25.90 -31.23
C THR A 356 -9.11 24.89 -31.82
N ARG A 357 -9.82 24.17 -30.95
CA ARG A 357 -10.86 23.19 -31.31
C ARG A 357 -12.18 23.38 -30.56
N ASP A 358 -12.40 24.56 -29.99
CA ASP A 358 -13.70 24.96 -29.41
C ASP A 358 -14.52 25.65 -30.50
N ILE A 359 -15.68 25.10 -30.86
CA ILE A 359 -16.54 25.64 -31.93
C ILE A 359 -16.93 27.10 -31.71
N ARG A 360 -16.97 27.55 -30.45
CA ARG A 360 -17.26 28.96 -30.09
C ARG A 360 -16.11 29.91 -30.41
N ARG A 361 -14.92 29.38 -30.69
CA ARG A 361 -13.68 30.14 -30.96
C ARG A 361 -13.29 30.16 -32.44
N LEU A 362 -13.97 29.38 -33.29
CA LEU A 362 -13.65 29.20 -34.71
C LEU A 362 -14.37 30.24 -35.62
N GLY A 363 -13.94 30.26 -36.88
CA GLY A 363 -14.55 31.01 -37.99
C GLY A 363 -15.09 30.08 -39.07
N PRO A 364 -15.53 30.62 -40.22
CA PRO A 364 -15.80 29.80 -41.41
C PRO A 364 -14.46 29.25 -41.95
N LEU A 365 -14.34 27.92 -42.01
CA LEU A 365 -13.15 27.22 -42.51
C LEU A 365 -13.39 26.45 -43.81
N TRP A 366 -14.65 26.24 -44.21
CA TRP A 366 -15.02 25.45 -45.40
C TRP A 366 -14.35 25.94 -46.70
N ASN A 367 -14.05 27.25 -46.79
CA ASN A 367 -13.37 27.89 -47.93
C ASN A 367 -11.85 28.06 -47.73
N ARG A 368 -11.31 27.78 -46.54
CA ARG A 368 -9.87 27.84 -46.21
C ARG A 368 -9.20 26.47 -46.18
N MET A 369 -9.97 25.44 -45.83
CA MET A 369 -9.53 24.04 -45.74
C MET A 369 -10.56 23.14 -46.45
N PRO A 370 -10.80 23.31 -47.77
CA PRO A 370 -11.90 22.64 -48.48
C PRO A 370 -11.76 21.11 -48.54
N PHE A 371 -10.53 20.57 -48.55
CA PHE A 371 -10.30 19.12 -48.55
C PHE A 371 -10.50 18.52 -47.15
N THR A 372 -9.98 19.20 -46.11
CA THR A 372 -10.27 18.84 -44.72
C THR A 372 -11.77 18.91 -44.42
N PHE A 373 -12.47 19.93 -44.93
CA PHE A 373 -13.93 20.06 -44.83
C PHE A 373 -14.67 18.92 -45.55
N ALA A 374 -14.32 18.61 -46.80
CA ALA A 374 -14.97 17.53 -47.55
C ALA A 374 -14.79 16.15 -46.86
N ALA A 375 -13.58 15.87 -46.37
CA ALA A 375 -13.30 14.66 -45.60
C ALA A 375 -14.07 14.62 -44.26
N ALA A 376 -14.19 15.76 -43.58
CA ALA A 376 -14.96 15.90 -42.34
C ALA A 376 -16.47 15.68 -42.57
N VAL A 377 -17.03 16.23 -43.64
CA VAL A 377 -18.42 15.99 -44.06
C VAL A 377 -18.65 14.51 -44.34
N LEU A 378 -17.79 13.87 -45.15
CA LEU A 378 -17.94 12.47 -45.54
C LEU A 378 -17.86 11.52 -44.33
N SER A 379 -16.93 11.79 -43.41
CA SER A 379 -16.77 11.02 -42.17
C SER A 379 -17.93 11.24 -41.19
N ALA A 380 -18.45 12.46 -41.08
CA ALA A 380 -19.59 12.78 -40.22
C ALA A 380 -20.92 12.25 -40.79
N ALA A 381 -21.07 12.20 -42.12
CA ALA A 381 -22.20 11.58 -42.82
C ALA A 381 -22.19 10.06 -42.64
N SER A 382 -21.01 9.43 -42.69
CA SER A 382 -20.82 8.01 -42.36
C SER A 382 -21.20 7.74 -40.90
N MET A 383 -20.70 8.55 -39.95
CA MET A 383 -21.10 8.48 -38.54
C MET A 383 -22.61 8.75 -38.30
N ALA A 384 -23.25 9.58 -39.13
CA ALA A 384 -24.68 9.83 -39.06
C ALA A 384 -25.49 8.62 -39.56
N GLY A 385 -25.00 7.92 -40.59
CA GLY A 385 -25.70 6.82 -41.26
C GLY A 385 -26.44 7.27 -42.52
N ILE A 386 -25.80 8.11 -43.34
CA ILE A 386 -26.38 8.63 -44.58
C ILE A 386 -25.99 7.73 -45.77
N PRO A 387 -26.94 7.29 -46.62
CA PRO A 387 -26.63 6.54 -47.84
C PRO A 387 -25.77 7.37 -48.83
N PRO A 388 -24.87 6.76 -49.62
CA PRO A 388 -24.52 5.34 -49.67
C PRO A 388 -23.17 5.07 -48.95
N LEU A 389 -23.09 5.31 -47.64
CA LEU A 389 -21.87 5.14 -46.84
C LEU A 389 -21.93 3.89 -45.97
N LEU A 390 -20.77 3.29 -45.64
CA LEU A 390 -20.70 2.06 -44.84
C LEU A 390 -21.36 2.21 -43.44
N GLY A 391 -21.37 3.43 -42.91
CA GLY A 391 -22.08 3.77 -41.68
C GLY A 391 -23.61 3.76 -41.77
N PHE A 392 -24.20 3.81 -42.98
CA PHE A 392 -25.63 3.56 -43.21
C PHE A 392 -25.91 2.05 -43.12
N VAL A 393 -25.29 1.25 -44.00
CA VAL A 393 -25.48 -0.21 -44.07
C VAL A 393 -25.26 -0.88 -42.71
N SER A 394 -24.23 -0.47 -41.98
CA SER A 394 -23.96 -1.01 -40.64
C SER A 394 -25.03 -0.67 -39.60
N LYS A 395 -25.68 0.50 -39.68
CA LYS A 395 -26.79 0.84 -38.76
C LYS A 395 -28.12 0.21 -39.18
N GLU A 396 -28.34 0.09 -40.48
CA GLU A 396 -29.50 -0.59 -41.04
C GLU A 396 -29.54 -2.05 -40.55
N GLY A 397 -28.43 -2.80 -40.71
CA GLY A 397 -28.30 -4.16 -40.18
C GLY A 397 -28.40 -4.26 -38.65
N MET A 398 -27.96 -3.24 -37.89
CA MET A 398 -28.16 -3.21 -36.43
C MET A 398 -29.62 -2.97 -36.03
N LEU A 399 -30.36 -2.14 -36.77
CA LEU A 399 -31.79 -1.91 -36.56
C LEU A 399 -32.61 -3.13 -36.97
N ASP A 400 -32.18 -3.85 -38.00
CA ASP A 400 -32.79 -5.10 -38.46
C ASP A 400 -32.56 -6.21 -37.41
N ALA A 401 -31.32 -6.38 -36.95
CA ALA A 401 -30.98 -7.28 -35.83
C ALA A 401 -31.68 -6.94 -34.49
N PHE A 402 -32.21 -5.73 -34.31
CA PHE A 402 -33.03 -5.40 -33.14
C PHE A 402 -34.47 -5.94 -33.24
N LEU A 403 -34.94 -6.38 -34.41
CA LEU A 403 -36.23 -7.07 -34.56
C LEU A 403 -36.18 -8.47 -33.93
N ASP A 404 -35.07 -9.19 -34.14
CA ASP A 404 -34.81 -10.54 -33.60
C ASP A 404 -34.27 -10.52 -32.16
N ALA A 405 -34.58 -9.48 -31.38
CA ALA A 405 -34.12 -9.38 -29.99
C ALA A 405 -34.81 -10.44 -29.12
N PRO A 406 -34.10 -11.08 -28.16
CA PRO A 406 -34.66 -12.14 -27.29
C PRO A 406 -35.55 -11.57 -26.16
N PHE A 407 -36.52 -10.72 -26.52
CA PHE A 407 -37.49 -10.10 -25.63
C PHE A 407 -38.89 -10.10 -26.27
N THR A 408 -39.94 -9.99 -25.46
CA THR A 408 -41.32 -9.83 -25.96
C THR A 408 -41.49 -8.54 -26.78
N ASP A 409 -42.33 -8.55 -27.81
CA ASP A 409 -42.56 -7.45 -28.77
C ASP A 409 -42.65 -6.03 -28.17
N PRO A 410 -43.31 -5.79 -27.01
CA PRO A 410 -43.34 -4.45 -26.41
C PRO A 410 -41.95 -3.90 -26.05
N TRP A 411 -41.02 -4.76 -25.62
CA TRP A 411 -39.63 -4.39 -25.35
C TRP A 411 -38.82 -4.17 -26.64
N VAL A 412 -39.13 -4.92 -27.71
CA VAL A 412 -38.58 -4.69 -29.07
C VAL A 412 -38.98 -3.29 -29.58
N VAL A 413 -40.25 -2.90 -29.42
CA VAL A 413 -40.73 -1.56 -29.78
C VAL A 413 -40.03 -0.48 -28.94
N VAL A 414 -39.85 -0.68 -27.63
CA VAL A 414 -39.10 0.24 -26.76
C VAL A 414 -37.63 0.36 -27.20
N LEU A 415 -36.99 -0.75 -27.56
CA LEU A 415 -35.62 -0.78 -28.09
C LEU A 415 -35.51 0.01 -29.40
N LEU A 416 -36.41 -0.20 -30.36
CA LEU A 416 -36.45 0.52 -31.63
C LEU A 416 -36.74 2.03 -31.46
N VAL A 417 -37.61 2.42 -30.51
CA VAL A 417 -37.86 3.84 -30.20
C VAL A 417 -36.64 4.49 -29.57
N ALA A 418 -35.96 3.82 -28.63
CA ALA A 418 -34.72 4.30 -28.03
C ALA A 418 -33.59 4.41 -29.08
N ALA A 419 -33.45 3.40 -29.95
CA ALA A 419 -32.54 3.39 -31.08
C ALA A 419 -32.81 4.54 -32.05
N THR A 420 -34.07 4.79 -32.41
CA THR A 420 -34.50 5.94 -33.25
C THR A 420 -34.08 7.27 -32.62
N GLY A 421 -34.37 7.46 -31.33
CA GLY A 421 -33.96 8.67 -30.59
C GLY A 421 -32.45 8.86 -30.52
N GLY A 422 -31.70 7.77 -30.29
CA GLY A 422 -30.25 7.75 -30.33
C GLY A 422 -29.70 8.11 -31.71
N ALA A 423 -30.28 7.58 -32.78
CA ALA A 423 -29.86 7.82 -34.16
C ALA A 423 -30.14 9.27 -34.61
N VAL A 424 -31.29 9.85 -34.24
CA VAL A 424 -31.56 11.29 -34.42
C VAL A 424 -30.52 12.13 -33.68
N ALA A 425 -30.25 11.82 -32.41
CA ALA A 425 -29.24 12.55 -31.64
C ALA A 425 -27.82 12.40 -32.25
N THR A 426 -27.50 11.24 -32.83
CA THR A 426 -26.27 11.02 -33.62
C THR A 426 -26.21 11.89 -34.87
N PHE A 427 -27.28 11.96 -35.67
CA PHE A 427 -27.34 12.85 -36.83
C PHE A 427 -27.10 14.31 -36.42
N LEU A 428 -27.75 14.75 -35.33
CA LEU A 428 -27.64 16.11 -34.81
C LEU A 428 -26.23 16.43 -34.27
N TYR A 429 -25.53 15.49 -33.60
CA TYR A 429 -24.14 15.75 -33.18
C TYR A 429 -23.14 15.67 -34.36
N SER A 430 -23.39 14.83 -35.37
CA SER A 430 -22.61 14.81 -36.61
C SER A 430 -22.71 16.16 -37.33
N ALA A 431 -23.91 16.72 -37.40
CA ALA A 431 -24.11 18.06 -37.93
C ALA A 431 -23.47 19.14 -37.03
N ARG A 432 -23.61 19.07 -35.69
CA ARG A 432 -22.96 19.99 -34.74
C ARG A 432 -21.44 20.02 -34.92
N TYR A 433 -20.82 18.88 -35.21
CA TYR A 433 -19.40 18.78 -35.57
C TYR A 433 -19.09 19.54 -36.87
N VAL A 434 -19.77 19.23 -37.98
CA VAL A 434 -19.50 19.84 -39.30
C VAL A 434 -19.79 21.35 -39.29
N PHE A 435 -21.02 21.74 -38.95
CA PHE A 435 -21.43 23.14 -38.98
C PHE A 435 -20.68 23.96 -37.94
N GLY A 436 -20.49 23.45 -36.72
CA GLY A 436 -19.79 24.14 -35.65
C GLY A 436 -18.29 24.31 -35.88
N ALA A 437 -17.63 23.39 -36.58
CA ALA A 437 -16.20 23.51 -36.89
C ALA A 437 -15.92 24.35 -38.15
N PHE A 438 -16.75 24.27 -39.19
CA PHE A 438 -16.41 24.80 -40.51
C PHE A 438 -17.31 25.92 -41.05
N ILE A 439 -18.51 26.15 -40.51
CA ILE A 439 -19.54 27.01 -41.15
C ILE A 439 -20.07 28.10 -40.21
N ASP A 440 -20.49 27.75 -38.99
CA ASP A 440 -21.23 28.63 -38.08
C ASP A 440 -20.34 29.64 -37.31
N GLY A 441 -19.01 29.51 -37.45
CA GLY A 441 -18.03 30.37 -36.79
C GLY A 441 -18.09 31.82 -37.26
N ARG A 442 -17.65 32.74 -36.39
CA ARG A 442 -17.72 34.21 -36.65
C ARG A 442 -16.38 34.94 -36.53
N ARG A 443 -15.30 34.26 -36.15
CA ARG A 443 -13.97 34.86 -36.12
C ARG A 443 -13.37 34.92 -37.51
N ASP A 444 -12.50 35.90 -37.72
CA ASP A 444 -11.63 35.86 -38.89
C ASP A 444 -10.64 34.68 -38.78
N MET A 445 -10.50 33.96 -39.89
CA MET A 445 -9.61 32.82 -40.11
C MET A 445 -8.77 33.06 -41.38
N SER A 446 -8.55 34.33 -41.75
CA SER A 446 -7.85 34.74 -42.98
C SER A 446 -6.40 34.24 -43.10
N HIS A 447 -5.77 33.93 -41.98
CA HIS A 447 -4.43 33.36 -41.87
C HIS A 447 -4.41 31.82 -41.99
N VAL A 448 -5.58 31.17 -41.93
CA VAL A 448 -5.70 29.70 -41.98
C VAL A 448 -5.70 29.24 -43.44
N HIS A 449 -4.96 28.16 -43.67
CA HIS A 449 -4.75 27.52 -44.97
C HIS A 449 -4.87 26.00 -44.83
N GLU A 450 -5.15 25.31 -45.93
CA GLU A 450 -5.14 23.84 -45.97
C GLU A 450 -3.77 23.29 -45.54
N ALA A 451 -3.77 22.20 -44.78
CA ALA A 451 -2.55 21.58 -44.30
C ALA A 451 -1.73 20.92 -45.43
N SER A 452 -0.48 20.55 -45.13
CA SER A 452 0.31 19.69 -46.04
C SER A 452 -0.45 18.39 -46.34
N PRO A 453 -0.43 17.87 -47.59
CA PRO A 453 -1.03 16.58 -47.93
C PRO A 453 -0.54 15.43 -47.04
N LEU A 454 0.73 15.46 -46.60
CA LEU A 454 1.30 14.47 -45.68
C LEU A 454 0.65 14.46 -44.29
N PHE A 455 -0.13 15.48 -43.94
CA PHE A 455 -0.84 15.61 -42.66
C PHE A 455 -2.34 15.34 -42.80
N TRP A 456 -3.02 15.95 -43.80
CA TRP A 456 -4.47 15.76 -43.95
C TRP A 456 -4.85 14.50 -44.73
N VAL A 457 -4.05 13.99 -45.67
CA VAL A 457 -4.43 12.77 -46.41
C VAL A 457 -4.49 11.53 -45.50
N PRO A 458 -3.52 11.28 -44.59
CA PRO A 458 -3.67 10.22 -43.58
C PRO A 458 -4.87 10.44 -42.65
N ALA A 459 -5.21 11.70 -42.35
CA ALA A 459 -6.39 12.03 -41.55
C ALA A 459 -7.71 11.74 -42.29
N ALA A 460 -7.79 12.04 -43.59
CA ALA A 460 -8.97 11.83 -44.41
C ALA A 460 -9.17 10.36 -44.82
N LEU A 461 -8.08 9.63 -45.10
CA LEU A 461 -8.10 8.33 -45.76
C LEU A 461 -9.09 7.31 -45.13
N PRO A 462 -9.11 7.05 -43.80
CA PRO A 462 -10.02 6.05 -43.24
C PRO A 462 -11.50 6.41 -43.42
N GLY A 463 -11.85 7.69 -43.30
CA GLY A 463 -13.22 8.18 -43.44
C GLY A 463 -13.67 8.21 -44.90
N VAL A 464 -12.80 8.66 -45.80
CA VAL A 464 -13.04 8.68 -47.25
C VAL A 464 -13.25 7.27 -47.80
N LEU A 465 -12.50 6.27 -47.31
CA LEU A 465 -12.66 4.86 -47.69
C LEU A 465 -14.03 4.26 -47.30
N SER A 466 -14.81 4.89 -46.42
CA SER A 466 -16.16 4.41 -46.06
C SER A 466 -17.22 4.62 -47.14
N LEU A 467 -16.89 5.32 -48.24
CA LEU A 467 -17.69 5.38 -49.47
C LEU A 467 -17.37 4.21 -50.43
N PRO A 468 -16.13 4.02 -50.93
CA PRO A 468 -15.84 2.94 -51.88
C PRO A 468 -16.05 1.53 -51.30
N ALA A 469 -15.91 1.33 -49.98
CA ALA A 469 -16.20 0.05 -49.34
C ALA A 469 -17.62 -0.49 -49.63
N VAL A 470 -18.58 0.39 -49.86
CA VAL A 470 -19.99 0.03 -50.09
C VAL A 470 -20.20 -0.66 -51.46
N PHE A 471 -19.31 -0.45 -52.43
CA PHE A 471 -19.32 -1.21 -53.69
C PHE A 471 -18.70 -2.62 -53.57
N TRP A 472 -18.29 -3.03 -52.37
CA TRP A 472 -17.58 -4.28 -52.10
C TRP A 472 -18.26 -5.15 -51.02
N LEU A 473 -19.49 -4.79 -50.60
CA LEU A 473 -20.25 -5.50 -49.53
C LEU A 473 -20.34 -7.02 -49.76
N SER A 474 -20.58 -7.45 -51.00
CA SER A 474 -20.66 -8.88 -51.37
C SER A 474 -19.33 -9.64 -51.32
N ARG A 475 -18.26 -9.00 -50.84
CA ARG A 475 -16.97 -9.63 -50.47
C ARG A 475 -16.69 -9.53 -48.97
N TYR A 476 -17.61 -8.93 -48.19
CA TYR A 476 -17.57 -8.85 -46.74
C TYR A 476 -18.49 -9.87 -46.07
N ASP A 477 -19.58 -10.30 -46.74
CA ASP A 477 -20.51 -11.34 -46.23
C ASP A 477 -19.75 -12.56 -45.68
N ALA A 478 -19.06 -13.34 -46.54
CA ALA A 478 -18.37 -14.55 -46.11
C ALA A 478 -17.26 -14.32 -45.03
N PRO A 479 -16.42 -13.26 -45.10
CA PRO A 479 -15.52 -12.92 -43.99
C PRO A 479 -16.20 -12.57 -42.67
N LEU A 480 -17.43 -12.04 -42.69
CA LEU A 480 -18.20 -11.68 -41.49
C LEU A 480 -18.97 -12.89 -40.96
N ASP A 481 -19.53 -13.72 -41.84
CA ASP A 481 -20.19 -14.98 -41.48
C ASP A 481 -19.22 -15.95 -40.81
N ALA A 482 -17.97 -16.03 -41.28
CA ALA A 482 -16.91 -16.77 -40.60
C ALA A 482 -16.59 -16.22 -39.18
N VAL A 483 -16.78 -14.92 -38.93
CA VAL A 483 -16.67 -14.35 -37.57
C VAL A 483 -17.87 -14.73 -36.73
N ALA A 484 -19.09 -14.64 -37.28
CA ALA A 484 -20.32 -15.01 -36.58
C ALA A 484 -20.34 -16.50 -36.20
N ALA A 485 -19.92 -17.40 -37.10
CA ALA A 485 -19.82 -18.84 -36.85
C ALA A 485 -18.80 -19.17 -35.73
N VAL A 486 -17.62 -18.52 -35.73
CA VAL A 486 -16.61 -18.67 -34.66
C VAL A 486 -17.10 -18.14 -33.30
N VAL A 487 -18.09 -17.23 -33.27
CA VAL A 487 -18.62 -16.62 -32.05
C VAL A 487 -19.87 -17.32 -31.50
N THR A 488 -20.73 -17.84 -32.39
CA THR A 488 -22.03 -18.42 -32.03
C THR A 488 -22.04 -19.95 -32.08
N GLY A 489 -21.21 -20.57 -32.92
CA GLY A 489 -21.28 -21.99 -33.25
C GLY A 489 -22.31 -22.33 -34.34
N GLU A 490 -23.00 -21.35 -34.91
CA GLU A 490 -24.02 -21.51 -35.95
C GLU A 490 -23.56 -20.95 -37.30
N ASP A 491 -23.93 -21.60 -38.41
CA ASP A 491 -23.65 -21.09 -39.75
C ASP A 491 -24.44 -19.79 -40.01
N ALA A 492 -23.72 -18.68 -40.20
CA ALA A 492 -24.30 -17.40 -40.59
C ALA A 492 -24.42 -17.31 -42.12
N HIS A 493 -25.50 -16.70 -42.59
CA HIS A 493 -25.75 -16.37 -43.99
C HIS A 493 -26.16 -14.90 -44.10
N SER A 494 -25.21 -13.98 -44.00
CA SER A 494 -25.49 -12.56 -44.18
C SER A 494 -25.59 -12.19 -45.65
N HIS A 495 -26.45 -11.21 -45.94
CA HIS A 495 -26.60 -10.62 -47.26
C HIS A 495 -26.60 -9.10 -47.11
N LEU A 496 -25.40 -8.50 -47.14
CA LEU A 496 -25.21 -7.07 -46.95
C LEU A 496 -25.56 -6.29 -48.23
N GLY A 497 -26.86 -6.14 -48.45
CA GLY A 497 -27.41 -5.22 -49.45
C GLY A 497 -27.10 -3.75 -49.14
N LEU A 498 -27.16 -2.92 -50.18
CA LEU A 498 -27.25 -1.46 -50.07
C LEU A 498 -28.72 -0.97 -49.93
N TRP A 499 -29.66 -1.90 -50.07
CA TRP A 499 -31.10 -1.70 -50.12
C TRP A 499 -31.80 -3.06 -50.01
N HIS A 500 -32.50 -3.30 -48.90
CA HIS A 500 -33.21 -4.57 -48.65
C HIS A 500 -34.72 -4.50 -48.98
N GLY A 501 -35.19 -3.40 -49.56
CA GLY A 501 -36.61 -3.12 -49.79
C GLY A 501 -37.18 -2.11 -48.79
N VAL A 502 -38.51 -2.02 -48.69
CA VAL A 502 -39.17 -1.12 -47.72
C VAL A 502 -39.35 -1.87 -46.40
N THR A 503 -38.27 -1.99 -45.64
CA THR A 503 -38.22 -2.67 -44.34
C THR A 503 -38.43 -1.69 -43.17
N VAL A 504 -38.66 -2.21 -41.96
CA VAL A 504 -38.78 -1.37 -40.75
C VAL A 504 -37.50 -0.55 -40.49
N PRO A 505 -36.27 -1.08 -40.61
CA PRO A 505 -35.03 -0.30 -40.56
C PRO A 505 -34.96 0.87 -41.55
N VAL A 506 -35.43 0.69 -42.80
CA VAL A 506 -35.48 1.77 -43.80
C VAL A 506 -36.46 2.85 -43.37
N LEU A 507 -37.65 2.49 -42.87
CA LEU A 507 -38.65 3.45 -42.37
C LEU A 507 -38.12 4.23 -41.16
N VAL A 508 -37.48 3.55 -40.20
CA VAL A 508 -36.80 4.19 -39.06
C VAL A 508 -35.72 5.14 -39.55
N THR A 509 -34.88 4.72 -40.49
CA THR A 509 -33.79 5.56 -41.01
C THR A 509 -34.29 6.78 -41.79
N ALA A 510 -35.38 6.64 -42.55
CA ALA A 510 -36.06 7.76 -43.20
C ALA A 510 -36.58 8.78 -42.18
N VAL A 511 -37.20 8.33 -41.09
CA VAL A 511 -37.62 9.19 -39.97
C VAL A 511 -36.42 9.86 -39.30
N VAL A 512 -35.32 9.13 -39.07
CA VAL A 512 -34.06 9.69 -38.52
C VAL A 512 -33.49 10.80 -39.40
N VAL A 513 -33.46 10.60 -40.73
CA VAL A 513 -32.96 11.61 -41.67
C VAL A 513 -33.88 12.84 -41.72
N VAL A 514 -35.21 12.66 -41.77
CA VAL A 514 -36.17 13.77 -41.78
C VAL A 514 -36.07 14.60 -40.49
N LEU A 515 -36.13 13.96 -39.32
CA LEU A 515 -36.01 14.65 -38.02
C LEU A 515 -34.62 15.27 -37.84
N GLY A 516 -33.57 14.60 -38.33
CA GLY A 516 -32.20 15.11 -38.35
C GLY A 516 -32.07 16.40 -39.17
N VAL A 517 -32.55 16.41 -40.42
CA VAL A 517 -32.54 17.59 -41.30
C VAL A 517 -33.35 18.74 -40.68
N VAL A 518 -34.55 18.47 -40.15
CA VAL A 518 -35.36 19.48 -39.46
C VAL A 518 -34.60 20.07 -38.26
N GLY A 519 -33.94 19.26 -37.44
CA GLY A 519 -33.13 19.74 -36.32
C GLY A 519 -31.89 20.53 -36.76
N VAL A 520 -31.29 20.22 -37.92
CA VAL A 520 -30.16 20.98 -38.50
C VAL A 520 -30.59 22.39 -38.95
N THR A 521 -31.80 22.56 -39.49
CA THR A 521 -32.33 23.92 -39.75
C THR A 521 -32.48 24.72 -38.45
N GLN A 522 -32.85 24.05 -37.35
CA GLN A 522 -33.00 24.66 -36.03
C GLN A 522 -31.72 24.62 -35.17
N ARG A 523 -30.54 24.30 -35.74
CA ARG A 523 -29.30 24.03 -34.96
C ARG A 523 -28.94 25.12 -33.95
N HIS A 524 -29.07 26.40 -34.30
CA HIS A 524 -28.78 27.51 -33.38
C HIS A 524 -29.77 27.65 -32.21
N ARG A 525 -30.98 27.07 -32.32
CA ARG A 525 -31.94 26.96 -31.22
C ARG A 525 -31.58 25.77 -30.32
N ILE A 526 -31.26 24.62 -30.92
CA ILE A 526 -30.81 23.42 -30.20
C ILE A 526 -29.52 23.71 -29.42
N SER A 527 -28.54 24.38 -30.03
CA SER A 527 -27.26 24.74 -29.39
C SER A 527 -27.45 25.62 -28.15
N ARG A 528 -28.25 26.70 -28.27
CA ARG A 528 -28.58 27.58 -27.14
C ARG A 528 -29.43 26.91 -26.06
N TRP A 529 -30.15 25.83 -26.40
CA TRP A 529 -30.92 25.05 -25.45
C TRP A 529 -30.08 23.99 -24.74
N SER A 530 -29.13 23.34 -25.43
CA SER A 530 -28.27 22.28 -24.87
C SER A 530 -27.06 22.81 -24.11
N GLU A 531 -26.48 23.94 -24.52
CA GLU A 531 -25.33 24.55 -23.84
C GLU A 531 -25.71 25.02 -22.43
N GLY A 532 -24.83 24.74 -21.46
CA GLY A 532 -25.06 25.05 -20.05
C GLY A 532 -26.01 24.09 -19.30
N ARG A 533 -26.91 23.37 -19.98
CA ARG A 533 -27.77 22.37 -19.32
C ARG A 533 -26.97 21.14 -18.88
N LYS A 534 -27.21 20.69 -17.65
CA LYS A 534 -26.75 19.40 -17.12
C LYS A 534 -27.89 18.39 -17.27
N LEU A 535 -27.60 17.20 -17.81
CA LEU A 535 -28.60 16.12 -17.91
C LEU A 535 -28.83 15.42 -16.55
N PHE A 536 -27.78 15.35 -15.73
CA PHE A 536 -27.79 14.81 -14.37
C PHE A 536 -27.20 15.84 -13.40
N PRO A 537 -27.57 15.86 -12.11
CA PRO A 537 -27.06 16.83 -11.14
C PRO A 537 -25.55 16.69 -10.88
N VAL A 538 -25.01 15.47 -10.99
CA VAL A 538 -23.61 15.11 -10.70
C VAL A 538 -22.95 14.58 -11.97
N SER A 539 -21.68 14.95 -12.22
CA SER A 539 -20.89 14.41 -13.32
C SER A 539 -20.13 13.14 -12.91
N GLY A 540 -19.83 12.25 -13.86
CA GLY A 540 -19.06 11.03 -13.56
C GLY A 540 -17.68 11.31 -12.93
N ALA A 541 -17.01 12.40 -13.30
CA ALA A 541 -15.76 12.82 -12.68
C ALA A 541 -15.93 13.24 -11.20
N GLN A 542 -17.07 13.83 -10.84
CA GLN A 542 -17.43 14.13 -9.44
C GLN A 542 -17.76 12.84 -8.67
N LEU A 543 -18.43 11.87 -9.29
CA LEU A 543 -18.73 10.58 -8.68
C LEU A 543 -17.44 9.80 -8.33
N ILE A 544 -16.46 9.75 -9.24
CA ILE A 544 -15.15 9.14 -8.98
C ILE A 544 -14.44 9.87 -7.81
N ALA A 545 -14.45 11.20 -7.80
CA ALA A 545 -13.86 11.98 -6.71
C ALA A 545 -14.56 11.75 -5.35
N LEU A 546 -15.87 11.55 -5.34
CA LEU A 546 -16.64 11.18 -4.15
C LEU A 546 -16.23 9.80 -3.63
N VAL A 547 -16.16 8.77 -4.50
CA VAL A 547 -15.74 7.42 -4.12
C VAL A 547 -14.33 7.42 -3.53
N VAL A 548 -13.37 8.09 -4.16
CA VAL A 548 -11.99 8.23 -3.64
C VAL A 548 -11.98 8.95 -2.27
N THR A 549 -12.80 10.00 -2.11
CA THR A 549 -12.91 10.73 -0.84
C THR A 549 -13.53 9.87 0.27
N LEU A 550 -14.53 9.05 -0.05
CA LEU A 550 -15.16 8.11 0.88
C LEU A 550 -14.18 6.99 1.28
N ALA A 551 -13.49 6.38 0.31
CA ALA A 551 -12.44 5.38 0.58
C ALA A 551 -11.33 5.95 1.48
N ALA A 552 -10.87 7.17 1.23
CA ALA A 552 -9.89 7.84 2.09
C ALA A 552 -10.41 8.19 3.49
N ARG A 553 -11.72 8.47 3.65
CA ARG A 553 -12.37 8.62 4.96
C ARG A 553 -12.45 7.27 5.70
N TRP A 554 -12.81 6.20 5.02
CA TRP A 554 -12.83 4.83 5.55
C TRP A 554 -11.44 4.36 5.99
N GLY A 555 -10.41 4.53 5.16
CA GLY A 555 -9.03 4.20 5.52
C GLY A 555 -8.54 4.93 6.78
N ARG A 556 -8.91 6.21 6.95
CA ARG A 556 -8.65 6.98 8.19
C ARG A 556 -9.53 6.57 9.38
N LEU A 557 -10.69 5.95 9.15
CA LEU A 557 -11.52 5.40 10.22
C LEU A 557 -10.93 4.09 10.73
N VAL A 558 -10.55 3.19 9.83
CA VAL A 558 -9.97 1.88 10.14
C VAL A 558 -8.58 2.00 10.77
N SER A 559 -7.76 2.97 10.38
CA SER A 559 -6.41 3.15 10.95
C SER A 559 -6.37 3.84 12.32
N ARG A 560 -7.46 4.49 12.77
CA ARG A 560 -7.51 5.24 14.04
C ARG A 560 -7.05 4.45 15.29
N PRO A 561 -7.39 3.17 15.48
CA PRO A 561 -6.91 2.40 16.63
C PRO A 561 -5.39 2.23 16.63
N ALA A 562 -4.80 1.97 15.45
CA ALA A 562 -3.37 1.75 15.27
C ALA A 562 -2.55 3.06 15.23
N ALA A 563 -3.16 4.19 14.87
CA ALA A 563 -2.50 5.49 14.66
C ALA A 563 -1.92 6.16 15.94
N SER A 564 -1.89 5.48 17.08
CA SER A 564 -1.36 6.01 18.34
C SER A 564 -0.01 5.41 18.69
N MET A 565 0.96 6.24 19.06
CA MET A 565 2.27 5.76 19.55
C MET A 565 2.24 5.32 21.03
N ALA A 566 1.08 5.28 21.68
CA ALA A 566 0.95 4.92 23.09
C ALA A 566 0.84 3.39 23.27
N PRO A 567 1.81 2.71 23.93
CA PRO A 567 1.81 1.24 24.06
C PRO A 567 0.53 0.67 24.68
N SER A 568 -0.09 1.41 25.62
CA SER A 568 -1.33 1.01 26.29
C SER A 568 -2.52 0.80 25.34
N ARG A 569 -2.55 1.39 24.14
CA ARG A 569 -3.59 1.11 23.14
C ARG A 569 -3.34 -0.17 22.35
N HIS A 570 -2.07 -0.52 22.11
CA HIS A 570 -1.69 -1.74 21.40
C HIS A 570 -1.80 -2.98 22.30
N VAL A 571 -1.42 -2.85 23.57
CA VAL A 571 -1.55 -3.92 24.57
C VAL A 571 -3.02 -4.37 24.74
N VAL A 572 -4.00 -3.47 24.66
CA VAL A 572 -5.43 -3.83 24.73
C VAL A 572 -5.84 -4.81 23.62
N TRP A 573 -5.30 -4.67 22.41
CA TRP A 573 -5.56 -5.62 21.33
C TRP A 573 -4.91 -6.98 21.57
N ILE A 574 -3.66 -7.00 22.08
CA ILE A 574 -2.96 -8.25 22.42
C ILE A 574 -3.72 -9.01 23.52
N LEU A 575 -4.12 -8.32 24.59
CA LEU A 575 -4.92 -8.90 25.68
C LEU A 575 -6.32 -9.32 25.19
N GLY A 576 -6.94 -8.53 24.29
CA GLY A 576 -8.20 -8.88 23.65
C GLY A 576 -8.12 -10.18 22.84
N SER A 577 -7.02 -10.40 22.09
CA SER A 577 -6.78 -11.66 21.38
C SER A 577 -6.58 -12.85 22.33
N VAL A 578 -5.92 -12.68 23.47
CA VAL A 578 -5.79 -13.73 24.50
C VAL A 578 -7.16 -14.10 25.10
N ILE A 579 -8.00 -13.10 25.40
CA ILE A 579 -9.38 -13.35 25.85
C ILE A 579 -10.19 -14.06 24.76
N ALA A 580 -10.13 -13.58 23.51
CA ALA A 580 -10.87 -14.18 22.40
C ALA A 580 -10.47 -15.65 22.17
N LEU A 581 -9.17 -15.96 22.18
CA LEU A 581 -8.65 -17.31 22.04
C LEU A 581 -9.09 -18.21 23.21
N GLY A 582 -8.93 -17.74 24.46
CA GLY A 582 -9.31 -18.52 25.64
C GLY A 582 -10.82 -18.77 25.73
N MET A 583 -11.65 -17.75 25.45
CA MET A 583 -13.10 -17.88 25.45
C MET A 583 -13.59 -18.77 24.29
N PHE A 584 -12.94 -18.72 23.12
CA PHE A 584 -13.21 -19.65 22.02
C PHE A 584 -12.87 -21.09 22.40
N SER A 585 -11.71 -21.34 23.02
CA SER A 585 -11.34 -22.68 23.49
C SER A 585 -12.30 -23.25 24.55
N LEU A 586 -12.89 -22.40 25.40
CA LEU A 586 -13.81 -22.82 26.46
C LEU A 586 -15.28 -22.99 26.00
N LEU A 587 -15.75 -22.12 25.10
CA LEU A 587 -17.17 -21.97 24.74
C LEU A 587 -17.49 -22.16 23.25
N GLY A 588 -16.49 -22.39 22.40
CA GLY A 588 -16.67 -22.53 20.96
C GLY A 588 -17.50 -23.76 20.55
N PRO A 589 -18.26 -23.69 19.44
CA PRO A 589 -18.94 -24.85 18.88
C PRO A 589 -17.89 -25.86 18.39
N GLY A 590 -17.90 -27.06 18.97
CA GLY A 590 -16.76 -27.95 18.89
C GLY A 590 -15.58 -27.42 19.70
N ARG A 591 -15.70 -27.48 21.05
CA ARG A 591 -14.54 -27.38 21.96
C ARG A 591 -13.39 -28.18 21.35
N LEU A 592 -12.19 -27.58 21.27
CA LEU A 592 -10.97 -28.24 20.76
C LEU A 592 -10.96 -29.69 21.24
N GLN A 593 -10.95 -30.69 20.34
CA GLN A 593 -11.46 -32.03 20.68
C GLN A 593 -10.78 -32.64 21.92
N GLY A 594 -9.46 -32.51 22.06
CA GLY A 594 -8.70 -32.93 23.24
C GLY A 594 -8.97 -32.15 24.55
N LEU A 595 -9.79 -31.10 24.54
CA LEU A 595 -10.22 -30.35 25.73
C LEU A 595 -11.46 -30.95 26.41
N ALA A 596 -12.24 -31.77 25.69
CA ALA A 596 -13.35 -32.54 26.26
C ALA A 596 -12.83 -33.78 27.01
N ASP A 597 -11.87 -34.49 26.40
CA ASP A 597 -11.34 -35.78 26.86
C ASP A 597 -10.05 -35.66 27.68
N LEU A 598 -9.85 -34.53 28.37
CA LEU A 598 -8.66 -34.28 29.20
C LEU A 598 -8.57 -35.29 30.37
N PRO A 599 -7.45 -36.03 30.53
CA PRO A 599 -7.26 -36.99 31.62
C PRO A 599 -7.48 -36.36 33.00
N PRO A 600 -7.95 -37.10 34.03
CA PRO A 600 -8.16 -36.54 35.36
C PRO A 600 -6.86 -35.96 35.94
N ARG A 601 -6.98 -34.83 36.66
CA ARG A 601 -5.85 -34.19 37.36
C ARG A 601 -5.31 -35.15 38.42
N MET A 602 -3.99 -35.32 38.47
CA MET A 602 -3.33 -36.30 39.34
C MET A 602 -3.57 -35.99 40.81
N SER A 603 -3.87 -37.01 41.60
CA SER A 603 -4.04 -36.89 43.05
C SER A 603 -2.71 -36.66 43.76
N GLY A 604 -2.68 -35.75 44.74
CA GLY A 604 -1.50 -35.52 45.60
C GLY A 604 -0.48 -34.51 45.07
N ILE A 605 -0.84 -33.72 44.06
CA ILE A 605 0.01 -32.64 43.50
C ILE A 605 -0.24 -31.26 44.15
N ASP A 606 -1.19 -31.15 45.08
CA ASP A 606 -1.53 -29.91 45.79
C ASP A 606 -0.99 -29.97 47.23
N ASP A 607 0.09 -29.24 47.51
CA ASP A 607 0.66 -29.16 48.86
C ASP A 607 0.10 -27.93 49.63
N PRO A 608 -0.42 -28.09 50.87
CA PRO A 608 -0.90 -26.97 51.68
C PRO A 608 0.12 -25.86 51.97
N THR A 609 1.42 -26.13 51.85
CA THR A 609 2.49 -25.14 52.08
C THR A 609 2.65 -24.15 50.93
N ASP A 610 2.25 -24.49 49.70
CA ASP A 610 2.28 -23.55 48.56
C ASP A 610 1.29 -22.39 48.74
N LEU A 611 0.25 -22.57 49.57
CA LEU A 611 -0.66 -21.50 49.98
C LEU A 611 0.07 -20.33 50.65
N ILE A 612 1.20 -20.59 51.32
CA ILE A 612 2.02 -19.54 51.96
C ILE A 612 2.61 -18.63 50.88
N ALA A 613 3.19 -19.20 49.81
CA ALA A 613 3.71 -18.44 48.68
C ALA A 613 2.59 -17.69 47.95
N LEU A 614 1.45 -18.36 47.71
CA LEU A 614 0.29 -17.74 47.06
C LEU A 614 -0.23 -16.52 47.84
N VAL A 615 -0.33 -16.60 49.17
CA VAL A 615 -0.74 -15.48 50.03
C VAL A 615 0.27 -14.34 50.00
N ILE A 616 1.58 -14.64 50.07
CA ILE A 616 2.65 -13.63 49.97
C ILE A 616 2.57 -12.88 48.63
N VAL A 617 2.44 -13.62 47.52
CA VAL A 617 2.35 -13.04 46.17
C VAL A 617 1.05 -12.24 45.99
N ALA A 618 -0.11 -12.79 46.38
CA ALA A 618 -1.41 -12.14 46.22
C ALA A 618 -1.51 -10.82 47.01
N LEU A 619 -1.09 -10.81 48.28
CA LEU A 619 -1.05 -9.61 49.10
C LEU A 619 -0.07 -8.57 48.53
N SER A 620 1.10 -9.01 48.07
CA SER A 620 2.11 -8.12 47.47
C SER A 620 1.63 -7.49 46.18
N VAL A 621 1.02 -8.27 45.27
CA VAL A 621 0.48 -7.77 43.99
C VAL A 621 -0.71 -6.82 44.23
N GLY A 622 -1.63 -7.14 45.16
CA GLY A 622 -2.70 -6.23 45.56
C GLY A 622 -2.17 -4.90 46.13
N ALA A 623 -1.09 -4.95 46.90
CA ALA A 623 -0.41 -3.75 47.41
C ALA A 623 0.33 -2.97 46.29
N VAL A 624 0.92 -3.64 45.30
CA VAL A 624 1.54 -3.00 44.11
C VAL A 624 0.50 -2.26 43.27
N VAL A 625 -0.66 -2.88 43.00
CA VAL A 625 -1.72 -2.30 42.17
C VAL A 625 -2.44 -1.16 42.87
N SER A 626 -2.54 -1.19 44.20
CA SER A 626 -3.20 -0.12 44.99
C SER A 626 -2.29 1.06 45.35
N THR A 627 -0.96 0.87 45.42
CA THR A 627 -0.04 1.94 45.83
C THR A 627 0.26 2.96 44.74
N ARG A 628 0.37 4.24 45.13
CA ARG A 628 0.78 5.33 44.23
C ARG A 628 2.28 5.67 44.32
N SER A 629 3.02 5.04 45.22
CA SER A 629 4.45 5.31 45.45
C SER A 629 5.33 4.34 44.66
N ARG A 630 6.19 4.84 43.76
CA ARG A 630 7.11 3.99 42.98
C ARG A 630 8.08 3.21 43.86
N LEU A 631 8.51 3.81 44.96
CA LEU A 631 9.40 3.15 45.92
C LEU A 631 8.69 1.99 46.63
N ALA A 632 7.41 2.17 47.00
CA ALA A 632 6.62 1.09 47.56
C ALA A 632 6.40 -0.02 46.53
N SER A 633 6.08 0.32 45.27
CA SER A 633 5.91 -0.67 44.20
C SER A 633 7.16 -1.53 43.98
N ILE A 634 8.37 -0.95 44.01
CA ILE A 634 9.62 -1.72 43.91
C ILE A 634 9.78 -2.67 45.10
N VAL A 635 9.58 -2.19 46.33
CA VAL A 635 9.74 -3.03 47.54
C VAL A 635 8.71 -4.17 47.58
N LEU A 636 7.45 -3.88 47.22
CA LEU A 636 6.38 -4.88 47.17
C LEU A 636 6.57 -5.88 46.02
N SER A 637 7.14 -5.45 44.88
CA SER A 637 7.60 -6.36 43.82
C SER A 637 8.66 -7.33 44.36
N GLY A 638 9.64 -6.82 45.12
CA GLY A 638 10.65 -7.66 45.77
C GLY A 638 10.07 -8.70 46.73
N ILE A 639 9.01 -8.36 47.47
CA ILE A 639 8.32 -9.31 48.36
C ILE A 639 7.56 -10.37 47.53
N ALA A 640 6.93 -9.99 46.42
CA ALA A 640 6.34 -10.95 45.49
C ALA A 640 7.40 -11.89 44.88
N GLY A 641 8.56 -11.37 44.48
CA GLY A 641 9.68 -12.15 43.97
C GLY A 641 10.24 -13.15 45.00
N VAL A 642 10.33 -12.77 46.28
CA VAL A 642 10.67 -13.69 47.38
C VAL A 642 9.61 -14.77 47.57
N GLY A 643 8.32 -14.44 47.41
CA GLY A 643 7.23 -15.44 47.40
C GLY A 643 7.35 -16.45 46.26
N VAL A 644 7.75 -16.01 45.07
CA VAL A 644 8.05 -16.89 43.93
C VAL A 644 9.30 -17.73 44.18
N SER A 645 10.37 -17.17 44.76
CA SER A 645 11.55 -17.95 45.18
C SER A 645 11.22 -19.04 46.19
N TRP A 646 10.28 -18.79 47.12
CA TRP A 646 9.80 -19.82 48.04
C TRP A 646 9.07 -20.95 47.29
N LEU A 647 8.16 -20.61 46.37
CA LEU A 647 7.43 -21.60 45.56
C LEU A 647 8.37 -22.46 44.70
N MET A 648 9.40 -21.86 44.09
CA MET A 648 10.41 -22.62 43.33
C MET A 648 11.22 -23.56 44.22
N LEU A 649 11.36 -23.24 45.52
CA LEU A 649 12.05 -24.09 46.49
C LEU A 649 11.16 -25.23 47.02
N THR A 650 9.86 -25.00 47.27
CA THR A 650 8.91 -26.07 47.65
C THR A 650 8.69 -27.06 46.52
N LEU A 651 8.64 -26.58 45.26
CA LEU A 651 8.60 -27.39 44.04
C LEU A 651 9.93 -28.13 43.74
N GLY A 652 10.94 -28.05 44.61
CA GLY A 652 12.18 -28.83 44.48
C GLY A 652 13.17 -28.32 43.44
N ALA A 653 13.10 -27.05 43.02
CA ALA A 653 13.99 -26.43 42.03
C ALA A 653 14.98 -25.43 42.67
N PRO A 654 15.98 -25.88 43.47
CA PRO A 654 16.83 -25.00 44.26
C PRO A 654 17.68 -24.04 43.42
N ASP A 655 18.14 -24.44 42.23
CA ASP A 655 18.88 -23.55 41.33
C ASP A 655 18.02 -22.42 40.77
N VAL A 656 16.76 -22.71 40.43
CA VAL A 656 15.79 -21.71 39.98
C VAL A 656 15.43 -20.78 41.13
N ALA A 657 15.23 -21.31 42.34
CA ALA A 657 14.95 -20.51 43.54
C ALA A 657 16.10 -19.54 43.90
N LEU A 658 17.35 -20.03 43.89
CA LEU A 658 18.55 -19.23 44.11
C LEU A 658 18.73 -18.16 43.03
N THR A 659 18.55 -18.55 41.76
CA THR A 659 18.62 -17.63 40.61
C THR A 659 17.58 -16.53 40.74
N GLN A 660 16.31 -16.88 40.95
CA GLN A 660 15.21 -15.92 41.11
C GLN A 660 15.46 -14.95 42.26
N LEU A 661 15.96 -15.43 43.41
CA LEU A 661 16.21 -14.59 44.58
C LEU A 661 17.32 -13.56 44.33
N LEU A 662 18.39 -13.99 43.65
CA LEU A 662 19.51 -13.12 43.30
C LEU A 662 19.14 -12.15 42.17
N VAL A 663 18.37 -12.60 41.16
CA VAL A 663 17.85 -11.73 40.08
C VAL A 663 16.92 -10.66 40.64
N GLU A 664 15.97 -11.01 41.53
CA GLU A 664 15.06 -10.02 42.15
C GLU A 664 15.84 -8.95 42.91
N PHE A 665 16.86 -9.33 43.70
CA PHE A 665 17.73 -8.36 44.38
C PHE A 665 18.42 -7.41 43.38
N LEU A 666 18.96 -7.92 42.29
CA LEU A 666 19.62 -7.11 41.26
C LEU A 666 18.61 -6.20 40.53
N VAL A 667 17.43 -6.70 40.19
CA VAL A 667 16.35 -5.94 39.54
C VAL A 667 15.85 -4.81 40.45
N VAL A 668 15.63 -5.07 41.74
CA VAL A 668 15.27 -4.04 42.74
C VAL A 668 16.33 -2.93 42.80
N VAL A 669 17.62 -3.28 42.82
CA VAL A 669 18.72 -2.29 42.85
C VAL A 669 18.80 -1.50 41.54
N VAL A 670 18.67 -2.15 40.38
CA VAL A 670 18.68 -1.47 39.07
C VAL A 670 17.46 -0.55 38.90
N MET A 671 16.27 -0.99 39.33
CA MET A 671 15.07 -0.16 39.33
C MET A 671 15.22 1.04 40.27
N MET A 672 15.91 0.90 41.41
CA MET A 672 16.23 2.03 42.28
C MET A 672 17.22 3.02 41.63
N LEU A 673 18.20 2.55 40.84
CA LEU A 673 19.09 3.42 40.05
C LEU A 673 18.35 4.25 38.99
N VAL A 674 17.23 3.72 38.45
CA VAL A 674 16.36 4.43 37.51
C VAL A 674 15.35 5.34 38.22
N VAL A 675 14.59 4.82 39.20
CA VAL A 675 13.46 5.52 39.83
C VAL A 675 13.89 6.71 40.68
N ARG A 676 15.12 6.75 41.21
CA ARG A 676 15.69 7.97 41.83
C ARG A 676 15.73 9.19 40.90
N HIS A 677 15.64 8.99 39.59
CA HIS A 677 15.55 10.05 38.57
C HIS A 677 14.11 10.43 38.16
N GLN A 678 13.11 9.71 38.67
CA GLN A 678 11.69 9.81 38.32
C GLN A 678 10.88 10.51 39.44
N PRO A 679 9.65 10.99 39.15
CA PRO A 679 8.74 11.48 40.19
C PRO A 679 8.41 10.37 41.21
N ARG A 680 8.36 10.70 42.51
CA ARG A 680 8.11 9.72 43.60
C ARG A 680 6.78 8.97 43.45
N LEU A 681 5.78 9.62 42.85
CA LEU A 681 4.44 9.08 42.63
C LEU A 681 4.21 8.72 41.16
N TYR A 682 3.24 7.85 40.92
CA TYR A 682 2.59 7.70 39.61
C TYR A 682 1.62 8.87 39.36
N LEU A 683 1.35 9.15 38.08
CA LEU A 683 0.31 10.09 37.69
C LEU A 683 -1.07 9.47 37.97
N ARG A 684 -2.07 10.29 38.32
CA ARG A 684 -3.46 9.85 38.40
C ARG A 684 -3.99 9.57 37.00
N GLU A 685 -4.51 8.37 36.76
CA GLU A 685 -5.36 8.09 35.60
C GLU A 685 -6.82 8.41 35.94
N GLY A 686 -7.64 8.71 34.91
CA GLY A 686 -9.08 8.94 35.08
C GLY A 686 -9.82 7.66 35.44
N GLU A 687 -10.83 7.75 36.29
CA GLU A 687 -11.48 6.58 36.91
C GLU A 687 -11.99 5.54 35.90
N ASN A 688 -12.63 5.98 34.82
CA ASN A 688 -13.20 5.06 33.83
C ASN A 688 -12.12 4.25 33.10
N ARG A 689 -10.92 4.80 32.93
CA ARG A 689 -9.75 4.08 32.40
C ARG A 689 -9.21 3.08 33.42
N ALA A 690 -9.15 3.45 34.70
CA ALA A 690 -8.77 2.50 35.75
C ALA A 690 -9.77 1.34 35.86
N LYS A 691 -11.08 1.63 35.91
CA LYS A 691 -12.17 0.63 35.91
C LYS A 691 -12.07 -0.33 34.71
N PHE A 692 -11.89 0.21 33.50
CA PHE A 692 -11.68 -0.60 32.29
C PHE A 692 -10.43 -1.49 32.38
N ALA A 693 -9.30 -0.93 32.81
CA ALA A 693 -8.05 -1.68 32.94
C ALA A 693 -8.15 -2.80 34.01
N THR A 694 -8.85 -2.55 35.13
CA THR A 694 -9.12 -3.57 36.14
C THR A 694 -9.97 -4.70 35.57
N VAL A 695 -11.11 -4.39 34.93
CA VAL A 695 -11.98 -5.42 34.33
C VAL A 695 -11.21 -6.25 33.28
N LEU A 696 -10.46 -5.60 32.39
CA LEU A 696 -9.65 -6.29 31.38
C LEU A 696 -8.60 -7.20 32.02
N ALA A 697 -7.86 -6.71 33.02
CA ALA A 697 -6.86 -7.51 33.74
C ALA A 697 -7.46 -8.69 34.51
N THR A 698 -8.64 -8.52 35.12
CA THR A 698 -9.36 -9.61 35.79
C THR A 698 -9.81 -10.69 34.80
N ILE A 699 -10.33 -10.32 33.62
CA ILE A 699 -10.75 -11.30 32.61
C ILE A 699 -9.54 -12.05 32.04
N VAL A 700 -8.44 -11.36 31.72
CA VAL A 700 -7.18 -12.02 31.29
C VAL A 700 -6.68 -12.96 32.39
N GLY A 701 -6.62 -12.49 33.64
CA GLY A 701 -6.16 -13.29 34.77
C GLY A 701 -6.99 -14.55 34.99
N LEU A 702 -8.32 -14.45 34.88
CA LEU A 702 -9.23 -15.60 34.99
C LEU A 702 -9.05 -16.58 33.82
N VAL A 703 -8.95 -16.09 32.58
CA VAL A 703 -8.73 -16.92 31.39
C VAL A 703 -7.37 -17.65 31.47
N THR A 704 -6.31 -16.97 31.88
CA THR A 704 -4.99 -17.57 32.09
C THR A 704 -5.00 -18.58 33.25
N PHE A 705 -5.65 -18.26 34.38
CA PHE A 705 -5.78 -19.18 35.51
C PHE A 705 -6.52 -20.47 35.11
N VAL A 706 -7.68 -20.35 34.46
CA VAL A 706 -8.45 -21.49 33.98
C VAL A 706 -7.66 -22.28 32.93
N GLY A 707 -6.94 -21.62 32.03
CA GLY A 707 -6.07 -22.30 31.05
C GLY A 707 -4.95 -23.12 31.71
N VAL A 708 -4.22 -22.54 32.67
CA VAL A 708 -3.16 -23.25 33.41
C VAL A 708 -3.74 -24.39 34.25
N TRP A 709 -4.84 -24.16 34.97
CA TRP A 709 -5.50 -25.18 35.79
C TRP A 709 -6.10 -26.33 34.96
N LEU A 710 -6.59 -26.05 33.75
CA LEU A 710 -7.08 -27.07 32.84
C LEU A 710 -5.97 -27.88 32.19
N LEU A 711 -4.81 -27.29 31.88
CA LEU A 711 -3.77 -27.95 31.08
C LEU A 711 -2.64 -28.59 31.91
N THR A 712 -2.46 -28.21 33.18
CA THR A 712 -1.36 -28.74 34.03
C THR A 712 -1.80 -29.86 34.97
N GLY A 713 -0.86 -30.74 35.34
CA GLY A 713 -1.07 -31.78 36.34
C GLY A 713 -1.94 -32.98 35.90
N ARG A 714 -2.09 -33.22 34.59
CA ARG A 714 -2.88 -34.34 34.03
C ARG A 714 -2.06 -35.51 33.46
N HIS A 715 -0.74 -35.37 33.44
CA HIS A 715 0.20 -36.39 33.00
C HIS A 715 1.33 -36.51 34.04
N GLY A 716 1.95 -37.68 34.10
CA GLY A 716 3.17 -37.89 34.89
C GLY A 716 4.37 -37.15 34.29
N LYS A 717 5.57 -37.52 34.74
CA LYS A 717 6.81 -37.01 34.14
C LYS A 717 6.87 -37.36 32.65
N PRO A 718 7.34 -36.45 31.77
CA PRO A 718 7.63 -36.78 30.38
C PRO A 718 8.78 -37.82 30.30
N PRO A 719 8.78 -38.76 29.34
CA PRO A 719 9.86 -39.74 29.20
C PRO A 719 11.27 -39.13 29.06
N LEU A 720 11.38 -37.94 28.47
CA LEU A 720 12.63 -37.18 28.38
C LEU A 720 13.13 -36.70 29.75
N ALA A 721 12.24 -36.41 30.70
CA ALA A 721 12.63 -35.98 32.05
C ALA A 721 13.19 -37.15 32.85
N ASP A 722 12.58 -38.34 32.78
CA ASP A 722 13.15 -39.55 33.38
C ASP A 722 14.45 -39.97 32.68
N TRP A 723 14.54 -39.85 31.35
CA TRP A 723 15.81 -40.05 30.63
C TRP A 723 16.94 -39.16 31.16
N TYR A 724 16.70 -37.86 31.38
CA TYR A 724 17.69 -36.97 31.98
C TYR A 724 18.07 -37.37 33.41
N LEU A 725 17.11 -37.81 34.24
CA LEU A 725 17.39 -38.25 35.61
C LEU A 725 18.27 -39.50 35.65
N ASP A 726 18.01 -40.47 34.76
CA ASP A 726 18.72 -41.74 34.71
C ASP A 726 20.11 -41.60 34.02
N ASN A 727 20.21 -40.81 32.95
CA ASN A 727 21.40 -40.80 32.07
C ASN A 727 22.36 -39.63 32.32
N ALA A 728 21.90 -38.49 32.86
CA ALA A 728 22.79 -37.33 33.05
C ALA A 728 23.98 -37.60 34.00
N PRO A 729 23.81 -38.31 35.14
CA PRO A 729 24.92 -38.61 36.05
C PRO A 729 26.02 -39.47 35.41
N GLU A 730 25.65 -40.40 34.51
CA GLU A 730 26.61 -41.25 33.79
C GLU A 730 27.28 -40.49 32.64
N ILE A 731 26.51 -39.81 31.78
CA ILE A 731 27.03 -39.14 30.58
C ILE A 731 27.93 -37.93 30.94
N SER A 732 27.52 -37.11 31.90
CA SER A 732 28.22 -35.87 32.26
C SER A 732 29.15 -35.99 33.47
N SER A 733 29.14 -37.13 34.16
CA SER A 733 29.77 -37.31 35.48
C SER A 733 29.34 -36.19 36.47
N GLY A 734 28.06 -35.82 36.44
CA GLY A 734 27.51 -34.65 37.13
C GLY A 734 26.17 -34.91 37.80
N ASN A 735 26.12 -34.70 39.12
CA ASN A 735 24.91 -34.94 39.93
C ASN A 735 23.87 -33.81 39.86
N ASN A 736 24.22 -32.63 39.32
CA ASN A 736 23.24 -31.55 39.13
C ASN A 736 22.61 -31.60 37.74
N VAL A 737 21.48 -32.31 37.62
CA VAL A 737 20.73 -32.46 36.37
C VAL A 737 20.28 -31.11 35.76
N VAL A 738 20.00 -30.08 36.58
CA VAL A 738 19.64 -28.75 36.05
C VAL A 738 20.84 -28.09 35.38
N ASN A 739 21.99 -28.05 36.06
CA ASN A 739 23.20 -27.45 35.49
C ASN A 739 23.69 -28.22 34.27
N THR A 740 23.71 -29.56 34.30
CA THR A 740 24.18 -30.39 33.17
C THR A 740 23.25 -30.30 31.96
N ILE A 741 21.94 -30.10 32.14
CA ILE A 741 21.05 -29.68 31.05
C ILE A 741 21.50 -28.33 30.49
N LEU A 742 21.69 -27.31 31.33
CA LEU A 742 22.03 -25.96 30.87
C LEU A 742 23.41 -25.83 30.22
N VAL A 743 24.43 -26.62 30.63
CA VAL A 743 25.82 -26.47 30.14
C VAL A 743 26.32 -27.61 29.26
N GLU A 744 25.63 -28.74 29.18
CA GLU A 744 26.02 -29.89 28.33
C GLU A 744 24.92 -30.27 27.33
N PHE A 745 23.72 -30.68 27.77
CA PHE A 745 22.68 -31.19 26.86
C PHE A 745 21.94 -30.10 26.05
N ARG A 746 21.82 -28.89 26.61
CA ARG A 746 21.12 -27.72 26.03
C ARG A 746 21.97 -26.45 26.12
N ALA A 747 23.29 -26.60 26.07
CA ALA A 747 24.26 -25.49 26.06
C ALA A 747 23.96 -24.38 25.03
N PHE A 748 23.26 -24.71 23.93
CA PHE A 748 22.85 -23.76 22.91
C PHE A 748 21.82 -22.73 23.43
N ASP A 749 20.89 -23.16 24.30
CA ASP A 749 19.89 -22.27 24.90
C ASP A 749 20.60 -21.24 25.80
N THR A 750 21.51 -21.70 26.66
CA THR A 750 22.34 -20.87 27.54
C THR A 750 23.28 -19.93 26.76
N LEU A 751 23.79 -20.34 25.59
CA LEU A 751 24.56 -19.45 24.69
C LEU A 751 23.68 -18.33 24.11
N GLY A 752 22.40 -18.62 23.85
CA GLY A 752 21.39 -17.63 23.49
C GLY A 752 21.13 -16.62 24.61
N GLU A 753 20.82 -17.11 25.82
CA GLU A 753 20.58 -16.28 27.01
C GLU A 753 21.79 -15.38 27.34
N LEU A 754 22.99 -15.96 27.33
CA LEU A 754 24.26 -15.26 27.47
C LEU A 754 24.38 -14.09 26.49
N THR A 755 24.05 -14.32 25.23
CA THR A 755 24.11 -13.31 24.17
C THR A 755 23.06 -12.21 24.39
N VAL A 756 21.83 -12.56 24.82
CA VAL A 756 20.77 -11.60 25.14
C VAL A 756 21.14 -10.71 26.32
N LEU A 757 21.74 -11.26 27.38
CA LEU A 757 22.20 -10.49 28.55
C LEU A 757 23.38 -9.58 28.21
N GLY A 758 24.38 -10.10 27.50
CA GLY A 758 25.49 -9.30 26.98
C GLY A 758 25.02 -8.13 26.12
N MET A 759 24.09 -8.40 25.19
CA MET A 759 23.50 -7.39 24.33
C MET A 759 22.64 -6.39 25.11
N THR A 760 21.94 -6.81 26.17
CA THR A 760 21.16 -5.91 27.04
C THR A 760 22.03 -4.81 27.66
N GLY A 761 23.23 -5.15 28.13
CA GLY A 761 24.20 -4.15 28.60
C GLY A 761 24.59 -3.14 27.51
N ILE A 762 24.84 -3.63 26.28
CA ILE A 762 25.21 -2.80 25.13
C ILE A 762 24.05 -1.90 24.68
N VAL A 763 22.81 -2.41 24.66
CA VAL A 763 21.59 -1.62 24.34
C VAL A 763 21.39 -0.51 25.37
N ILE A 764 21.54 -0.80 26.68
CA ILE A 764 21.45 0.22 27.73
C ILE A 764 22.48 1.32 27.50
N ALA A 765 23.73 0.96 27.17
CA ALA A 765 24.76 1.93 26.82
C ALA A 765 24.42 2.77 25.57
N ALA A 766 23.88 2.14 24.51
CA ALA A 766 23.51 2.82 23.27
C ALA A 766 22.32 3.78 23.45
N VAL A 767 21.29 3.38 24.22
CA VAL A 767 20.15 4.24 24.57
C VAL A 767 20.62 5.42 25.44
N VAL A 768 21.46 5.17 26.45
CA VAL A 768 22.03 6.23 27.30
C VAL A 768 22.97 7.16 26.50
N ALA A 769 23.64 6.69 25.45
CA ALA A 769 24.51 7.50 24.61
C ALA A 769 23.78 8.32 23.51
N SER A 770 22.52 7.97 23.20
CA SER A 770 21.71 8.61 22.15
C SER A 770 20.64 9.56 22.69
N VAL A 771 19.99 9.24 23.82
CA VAL A 771 18.96 10.10 24.44
C VAL A 771 19.61 11.36 25.06
N PRO A 772 19.18 12.59 24.72
CA PRO A 772 19.71 13.81 25.33
C PRO A 772 19.44 13.90 26.84
N ARG A 773 20.40 14.39 27.64
CA ARG A 773 20.14 14.71 29.06
C ARG A 773 19.13 15.85 29.18
N SER A 774 17.94 15.54 29.70
CA SER A 774 16.98 16.56 30.16
C SER A 774 17.62 17.40 31.29
N PRO A 775 17.64 18.74 31.19
CA PRO A 775 18.57 19.59 31.97
C PRO A 775 18.22 19.80 33.45
N LEU A 776 17.10 19.28 33.95
CA LEU A 776 16.64 19.53 35.33
C LEU A 776 16.50 18.24 36.16
N PRO A 777 17.29 18.04 37.23
CA PRO A 777 17.07 17.01 38.23
C PRO A 777 15.82 17.28 39.09
N GLY A 778 15.29 16.23 39.72
CA GLY A 778 14.46 16.39 40.91
C GLY A 778 15.32 16.77 42.13
N TYR A 779 14.73 17.49 43.09
CA TYR A 779 15.39 17.96 44.32
C TYR A 779 16.45 19.05 44.14
N GLY A 780 15.99 20.19 43.63
CA GLY A 780 16.58 21.52 43.83
C GLY A 780 15.48 22.59 43.79
N PRO A 781 15.76 23.83 44.24
CA PRO A 781 14.88 24.96 43.97
C PRO A 781 14.64 25.10 42.46
N GLY A 782 13.39 25.30 42.04
CA GLY A 782 12.99 25.34 40.63
C GLY A 782 12.87 23.97 39.93
N SER A 783 13.02 22.84 40.65
CA SER A 783 12.75 21.51 40.07
C SER A 783 11.24 21.25 39.90
N THR A 784 10.84 20.36 38.98
CA THR A 784 9.41 20.04 38.76
C THR A 784 8.72 19.44 40.00
N ALA A 785 9.48 18.85 40.93
CA ALA A 785 8.97 18.42 42.23
C ALA A 785 8.61 19.57 43.19
N GLU A 786 8.91 20.82 42.80
CA GLU A 786 8.51 22.04 43.50
C GLU A 786 7.22 22.63 42.90
N LEU A 787 7.04 22.57 41.57
CA LEU A 787 5.75 22.90 40.92
C LEU A 787 4.59 22.00 41.38
N PHE A 788 4.88 20.76 41.81
CA PHE A 788 3.88 19.81 42.30
C PHE A 788 3.82 19.71 43.84
N ARG A 789 4.28 20.72 44.58
CA ARG A 789 3.89 20.85 46.00
C ARG A 789 2.49 21.45 46.08
N ALA A 790 1.52 20.63 46.46
CA ALA A 790 0.25 21.14 46.94
C ALA A 790 0.48 21.97 48.22
N GLU A 791 -0.20 23.12 48.33
CA GLU A 791 -0.20 23.89 49.57
C GLU A 791 -0.72 23.02 50.72
N GLY A 792 -0.04 23.07 51.86
CA GLY A 792 -0.39 22.28 53.05
C GLY A 792 0.24 20.88 53.16
N SER A 793 0.97 20.34 52.17
CA SER A 793 1.63 19.03 52.31
C SER A 793 2.81 19.08 53.30
N THR A 794 2.51 18.83 54.58
CA THR A 794 3.39 18.72 55.76
C THR A 794 4.89 18.98 55.54
N ARG A 795 5.39 20.06 56.15
CA ARG A 795 6.80 20.12 56.56
C ARG A 795 7.16 18.81 57.27
N PHE A 796 8.19 18.10 56.81
CA PHE A 796 9.04 17.40 57.77
C PHE A 796 9.48 18.45 58.81
N PRO A 797 9.30 18.21 60.13
CA PRO A 797 9.64 19.20 61.14
C PRO A 797 11.05 19.71 60.89
N ASP A 798 11.16 21.03 60.74
CA ASP A 798 12.42 21.65 60.35
C ASP A 798 13.39 21.48 61.52
N VAL A 799 14.31 20.51 61.41
CA VAL A 799 15.06 19.95 62.56
C VAL A 799 15.89 21.00 63.30
N HIS A 800 16.15 22.14 62.65
CA HIS A 800 16.68 23.36 63.24
C HIS A 800 15.83 23.93 64.41
N LYS A 801 14.59 23.45 64.63
CA LYS A 801 13.72 23.78 65.77
C LYS A 801 13.93 22.89 67.01
N VAL A 802 14.81 21.89 66.97
CA VAL A 802 15.21 21.12 68.16
C VAL A 802 16.72 21.31 68.37
N PRO A 803 17.16 22.30 69.17
CA PRO A 803 18.56 22.72 69.23
C PRO A 803 19.54 21.61 69.59
N GLU A 804 19.13 20.70 70.47
CA GLU A 804 19.96 19.62 71.02
C GLU A 804 20.31 18.54 69.99
N LEU A 805 19.46 18.33 68.97
CA LEU A 805 19.66 17.30 67.93
C LEU A 805 20.24 17.87 66.63
N ALA A 806 20.18 19.19 66.43
CA ALA A 806 20.64 19.86 65.22
C ALA A 806 22.12 19.57 64.85
N PRO A 807 23.10 19.52 65.77
CA PRO A 807 24.51 19.27 65.43
C PRO A 807 24.75 17.87 64.85
N PHE A 808 24.10 16.85 65.43
CA PHE A 808 24.22 15.46 64.98
C PHE A 808 23.54 15.26 63.61
N TYR A 809 22.28 15.69 63.49
CA TYR A 809 21.49 15.45 62.27
C TYR A 809 21.99 16.27 61.06
N SER A 810 22.49 17.49 61.26
CA SER A 810 22.90 18.37 60.15
C SER A 810 24.28 18.01 59.57
N LYS A 811 25.25 17.59 60.40
CA LYS A 811 26.65 17.41 59.98
C LYS A 811 26.99 15.97 59.58
N TYR A 812 26.52 14.98 60.32
CA TYR A 812 26.92 13.58 60.15
C TYR A 812 26.07 12.86 59.10
N LEU A 813 24.73 12.96 59.18
CA LEU A 813 23.82 12.31 58.23
C LEU A 813 23.86 12.93 56.82
N ARG A 814 24.07 14.25 56.70
CA ARG A 814 24.21 14.93 55.39
C ARG A 814 25.55 14.68 54.72
N SER A 815 26.60 14.36 55.48
CA SER A 815 27.91 14.04 54.93
C SER A 815 27.94 12.58 54.50
N THR A 816 27.76 12.32 53.20
CA THR A 816 27.82 10.96 52.63
C THR A 816 29.12 10.24 52.99
N HIS A 817 30.23 10.96 53.18
CA HIS A 817 31.52 10.42 53.58
C HIS A 817 31.59 9.97 55.06
N LEU A 818 30.77 10.55 55.93
CA LEU A 818 30.66 10.14 57.34
C LEU A 818 29.57 9.08 57.51
N ASN A 819 28.42 9.26 56.87
CA ASN A 819 27.30 8.32 56.95
C ASN A 819 27.64 6.96 56.29
N SER A 820 28.57 6.92 55.32
CA SER A 820 29.09 5.66 54.75
C SER A 820 30.23 5.03 55.56
N ILE A 821 30.53 5.45 56.79
CA ILE A 821 31.57 4.80 57.60
C ILE A 821 31.22 3.33 57.91
N PRO A 822 30.01 2.97 58.40
CA PRO A 822 29.68 1.59 58.74
C PRO A 822 29.72 0.65 57.52
N THR A 823 29.15 1.07 56.38
CA THR A 823 29.16 0.26 55.16
C THR A 823 30.58 0.04 54.63
N ARG A 824 31.41 1.10 54.57
CA ARG A 824 32.82 0.98 54.15
C ARG A 824 33.69 0.18 55.12
N ALA A 825 33.37 0.14 56.41
CA ALA A 825 34.07 -0.69 57.38
C ALA A 825 33.74 -2.19 57.19
N LEU A 826 32.52 -2.51 56.74
CA LEU A 826 32.10 -3.87 56.44
C LEU A 826 32.66 -4.41 55.10
N MET A 827 32.79 -3.56 54.06
CA MET A 827 33.18 -4.02 52.71
C MET A 827 34.49 -4.83 52.65
N PRO A 828 35.59 -4.48 53.34
CA PRO A 828 36.83 -5.27 53.32
C PRO A 828 36.68 -6.72 53.81
N TYR A 829 35.67 -7.00 54.64
CA TYR A 829 35.38 -8.34 55.14
C TYR A 829 34.31 -9.05 54.29
N LEU A 830 33.29 -8.31 53.85
CA LEU A 830 32.18 -8.87 53.08
C LEU A 830 32.59 -9.26 51.66
N LEU A 831 33.46 -8.49 51.00
CA LEU A 831 33.82 -8.75 49.60
C LEU A 831 34.67 -10.02 49.38
N PRO A 832 35.69 -10.33 50.21
CA PRO A 832 36.37 -11.62 50.15
C PRO A 832 35.42 -12.79 50.43
N VAL A 833 34.48 -12.65 51.37
CA VAL A 833 33.47 -13.68 51.67
C VAL A 833 32.54 -13.91 50.48
N LEU A 834 31.96 -12.86 49.89
CA LEU A 834 31.09 -13.01 48.71
C LEU A 834 31.87 -13.50 47.47
N GLY A 835 33.15 -13.13 47.33
CA GLY A 835 34.03 -13.67 46.30
C GLY A 835 34.30 -15.18 46.47
N LEU A 836 34.51 -15.64 47.72
CA LEU A 836 34.67 -17.06 48.05
C LEU A 836 33.35 -17.83 47.88
N VAL A 837 32.20 -17.25 48.22
CA VAL A 837 30.88 -17.84 47.96
C VAL A 837 30.65 -17.97 46.46
N SER A 838 30.92 -16.91 45.67
CA SER A 838 30.87 -16.96 44.20
C SER A 838 31.74 -18.11 43.66
N PHE A 839 33.01 -18.19 44.07
CA PHE A 839 33.94 -19.23 43.61
C PHE A 839 33.49 -20.64 44.01
N THR A 840 32.97 -20.85 45.23
CA THR A 840 32.49 -22.17 45.67
C THR A 840 31.17 -22.57 45.01
N VAL A 841 30.29 -21.61 44.69
CA VAL A 841 29.06 -21.83 43.90
C VAL A 841 29.39 -22.15 42.44
N PHE A 842 30.43 -21.53 41.88
CA PHE A 842 30.96 -21.85 40.55
C PHE A 842 31.52 -23.28 40.51
N MET A 843 32.51 -23.58 41.37
CA MET A 843 33.22 -24.86 41.37
C MET A 843 32.33 -26.08 41.71
N ARG A 844 31.19 -25.89 42.36
CA ARG A 844 30.27 -26.99 42.72
C ARG A 844 29.13 -27.22 41.72
N GLY A 845 28.91 -26.33 40.75
CA GLY A 845 27.67 -26.25 39.96
C GLY A 845 27.27 -27.57 39.27
N HIS A 846 28.26 -28.33 38.79
CA HIS A 846 28.08 -29.63 38.15
C HIS A 846 27.52 -30.74 39.06
N ASN A 847 27.57 -30.55 40.38
CA ASN A 847 27.25 -31.59 41.38
C ASN A 847 26.33 -31.13 42.52
N ALA A 848 26.14 -29.82 42.71
CA ALA A 848 25.26 -29.23 43.71
C ALA A 848 24.76 -27.85 43.24
N PRO A 849 23.64 -27.32 43.77
CA PRO A 849 23.05 -26.08 43.28
C PRO A 849 24.04 -24.92 43.16
N GLY A 850 24.22 -24.39 41.95
CA GLY A 850 25.29 -23.48 41.57
C GLY A 850 25.49 -23.43 40.05
N GLY A 851 26.71 -23.13 39.62
CA GLY A 851 27.05 -22.91 38.21
C GLY A 851 27.47 -21.47 37.92
N GLY A 852 27.91 -21.21 36.69
CA GLY A 852 28.47 -19.95 36.23
C GLY A 852 27.52 -18.78 36.37
N PHE A 853 26.24 -18.99 36.05
CA PHE A 853 25.21 -17.95 36.20
C PHE A 853 25.03 -17.52 37.66
N ILE A 854 24.71 -18.46 38.56
CA ILE A 854 24.42 -18.17 39.98
C ILE A 854 25.64 -17.54 40.66
N ALA A 855 26.85 -18.04 40.39
CA ALA A 855 28.10 -17.45 40.88
C ALA A 855 28.26 -15.99 40.43
N ALA A 856 27.95 -15.70 39.15
CA ALA A 856 28.05 -14.34 38.61
C ALA A 856 27.04 -13.37 39.20
N LEU A 857 25.84 -13.85 39.55
CA LEU A 857 24.85 -13.06 40.29
C LEU A 857 25.32 -12.75 41.72
N VAL A 858 25.95 -13.70 42.42
CA VAL A 858 26.57 -13.46 43.74
C VAL A 858 27.71 -12.43 43.65
N ALA A 859 28.61 -12.59 42.66
CA ALA A 859 29.68 -11.63 42.40
C ALA A 859 29.13 -10.24 42.02
N SER A 860 28.06 -10.18 41.24
CA SER A 860 27.34 -8.95 40.91
C SER A 860 26.73 -8.30 42.15
N GLY A 861 26.13 -9.07 43.06
CA GLY A 861 25.63 -8.58 44.35
C GLY A 861 26.74 -7.97 45.21
N ALA A 862 27.94 -8.56 45.22
CA ALA A 862 29.12 -7.99 45.87
C ALA A 862 29.52 -6.63 45.25
N LEU A 863 29.57 -6.55 43.91
CA LEU A 863 29.87 -5.32 43.17
C LEU A 863 28.84 -4.20 43.41
N PHE A 864 27.54 -4.53 43.42
CA PHE A 864 26.47 -3.59 43.76
C PHE A 864 26.60 -3.11 45.22
N THR A 865 26.88 -4.01 46.16
CA THR A 865 27.03 -3.65 47.58
C THR A 865 28.25 -2.73 47.80
N TRP A 866 29.37 -3.00 47.12
CA TRP A 866 30.55 -2.11 47.10
C TRP A 866 30.21 -0.73 46.52
N TYR A 867 29.50 -0.69 45.39
CA TYR A 867 29.09 0.55 44.74
C TYR A 867 28.15 1.38 45.63
N LEU A 868 27.14 0.76 46.26
CA LEU A 868 26.22 1.42 47.20
C LEU A 868 26.92 1.88 48.49
N GLY A 869 28.00 1.21 48.90
CA GLY A 869 28.86 1.63 50.00
C GLY A 869 29.78 2.82 49.71
N ALA A 870 29.83 3.34 48.47
CA ALA A 870 30.75 4.40 48.08
C ALA A 870 30.32 5.80 48.60
N PRO A 871 31.24 6.62 49.13
CA PRO A 871 30.91 7.93 49.70
C PRO A 871 30.62 9.02 48.63
N ARG A 872 30.94 8.73 47.37
CA ARG A 872 30.78 9.57 46.18
C ARG A 872 30.56 8.63 44.99
N ASN A 873 29.89 9.12 43.93
CA ASN A 873 29.74 8.37 42.68
C ASN A 873 31.11 7.91 42.14
N ARG A 874 31.22 6.63 41.80
CA ARG A 874 32.39 5.97 41.22
C ARG A 874 31.93 4.98 40.16
N THR A 875 32.71 4.84 39.09
CA THR A 875 32.56 3.70 38.18
C THR A 875 33.16 2.44 38.79
N ILE A 876 32.57 1.28 38.49
CA ILE A 876 33.22 -0.01 38.69
C ILE A 876 34.26 -0.17 37.58
N GLY A 877 35.54 -0.20 37.95
CA GLY A 877 36.66 -0.33 37.02
C GLY A 877 36.79 0.81 36.01
N GLY A 878 37.49 0.51 34.90
CA GLY A 878 37.59 1.40 33.74
C GLY A 878 36.32 1.37 32.88
N ARG A 879 36.10 2.44 32.09
CA ARG A 879 34.90 2.60 31.24
C ARG A 879 34.62 1.40 30.33
N ASP A 880 35.68 0.81 29.79
CA ASP A 880 35.57 -0.27 28.82
C ASP A 880 35.41 -1.66 29.46
N LEU A 881 35.67 -1.78 30.78
CA LEU A 881 35.82 -3.08 31.44
C LEU A 881 34.57 -3.96 31.27
N GLY A 882 33.39 -3.36 31.42
CA GLY A 882 32.12 -4.08 31.23
C GLY A 882 31.95 -4.65 29.82
N TYR A 883 32.23 -3.85 28.77
CA TYR A 883 32.14 -4.34 27.38
C TYR A 883 33.21 -5.39 27.05
N ARG A 884 34.43 -5.25 27.59
CA ARG A 884 35.50 -6.24 27.41
C ARG A 884 35.17 -7.57 28.10
N LEU A 885 34.50 -7.54 29.24
CA LEU A 885 34.00 -8.73 29.94
C LEU A 885 32.81 -9.37 29.21
N ILE A 886 31.86 -8.57 28.69
CA ILE A 886 30.77 -9.07 27.82
C ILE A 886 31.35 -9.77 26.59
N GLY A 887 32.16 -9.06 25.79
CA GLY A 887 32.73 -9.59 24.56
C GLY A 887 33.66 -10.77 24.79
N GLY A 888 34.53 -10.68 25.82
CA GLY A 888 35.42 -11.78 26.20
C GLY A 888 34.68 -13.03 26.67
N GLY A 889 33.60 -12.88 27.45
CA GLY A 889 32.80 -14.01 27.91
C GLY A 889 31.99 -14.69 26.79
N VAL A 890 31.37 -13.90 25.90
CA VAL A 890 30.67 -14.43 24.71
C VAL A 890 31.65 -15.13 23.76
N VAL A 891 32.83 -14.55 23.53
CA VAL A 891 33.89 -15.19 22.71
C VAL A 891 34.40 -16.46 23.39
N LEU A 892 34.59 -16.49 24.71
CA LEU A 892 35.04 -17.68 25.43
C LEU A 892 34.00 -18.82 25.33
N ALA A 893 32.72 -18.51 25.51
CA ALA A 893 31.63 -19.48 25.35
C ALA A 893 31.54 -20.00 23.89
N MET A 894 31.65 -19.11 22.90
CA MET A 894 31.65 -19.48 21.48
C MET A 894 32.86 -20.35 21.10
N VAL A 895 34.07 -19.99 21.54
CA VAL A 895 35.30 -20.79 21.31
C VAL A 895 35.21 -22.15 21.99
N THR A 896 34.61 -22.23 23.18
CA THR A 896 34.36 -23.51 23.87
C THR A 896 33.37 -24.36 23.07
N GLY A 897 32.30 -23.76 22.54
CA GLY A 897 31.35 -24.45 21.66
C GLY A 897 31.98 -24.95 20.35
N LEU A 898 32.88 -24.17 19.75
CA LEU A 898 33.64 -24.58 18.57
C LEU A 898 34.64 -25.70 18.88
N ALA A 899 35.24 -25.73 20.07
CA ALA A 899 36.10 -26.83 20.49
C ALA A 899 35.34 -28.17 20.61
N GLY A 900 34.03 -28.12 20.92
CA GLY A 900 33.16 -29.29 20.98
C GLY A 900 33.09 -30.10 19.68
N TYR A 901 33.38 -29.50 18.51
CA TYR A 901 33.47 -30.26 17.25
C TYR A 901 34.51 -31.39 17.29
N ALA A 902 35.55 -31.30 18.15
CA ALA A 902 36.48 -32.39 18.39
C ALA A 902 35.86 -33.60 19.13
N GLY A 903 34.73 -33.39 19.82
CA GLY A 903 33.90 -34.41 20.47
C GLY A 903 32.68 -34.82 19.63
N GLY A 904 32.53 -34.29 18.40
CA GLY A 904 31.50 -34.71 17.44
C GLY A 904 30.43 -33.67 17.09
N GLY A 905 30.38 -32.50 17.76
CA GLY A 905 29.35 -31.49 17.45
C GLY A 905 29.56 -30.14 18.15
N PHE A 906 28.91 -29.09 17.65
CA PHE A 906 28.97 -27.77 18.29
C PHE A 906 28.41 -27.84 19.71
N LEU A 907 29.15 -27.30 20.69
CA LEU A 907 28.85 -27.35 22.13
C LEU A 907 28.84 -28.75 22.76
N THR A 908 29.27 -29.81 22.06
CA THR A 908 29.54 -31.10 22.73
C THR A 908 30.63 -30.92 23.78
N PRO A 909 30.41 -31.32 25.05
CA PRO A 909 31.43 -31.22 26.09
C PRO A 909 32.61 -32.17 25.81
N LEU A 910 33.82 -31.63 25.93
CA LEU A 910 35.03 -32.43 26.11
C LEU A 910 35.28 -32.61 27.62
N HIS A 911 35.18 -33.86 28.08
CA HIS A 911 35.46 -34.29 29.45
C HIS A 911 36.93 -34.70 29.64
N GLY A 912 37.46 -34.53 30.85
CA GLY A 912 38.83 -34.88 31.21
C GLY A 912 39.03 -35.01 32.72
N HIS A 913 40.21 -35.44 33.14
CA HIS A 913 40.52 -35.67 34.56
C HIS A 913 41.87 -35.06 34.94
N ILE A 914 41.90 -34.30 36.04
CA ILE A 914 43.11 -33.73 36.63
C ILE A 914 43.28 -34.35 38.02
N GLY A 915 44.11 -35.40 38.10
CA GLY A 915 44.18 -36.25 39.28
C GLY A 915 42.85 -37.00 39.47
N SER A 916 42.23 -36.84 40.65
CA SER A 916 40.90 -37.40 40.95
C SER A 916 39.74 -36.45 40.66
N MET A 917 39.99 -35.24 40.12
CA MET A 917 38.94 -34.28 39.78
C MET A 917 38.52 -34.44 38.31
N HIS A 918 37.24 -34.71 38.09
CA HIS A 918 36.61 -34.55 36.77
C HIS A 918 36.59 -33.07 36.39
N VAL A 919 36.98 -32.75 35.16
CA VAL A 919 37.03 -31.39 34.61
C VAL A 919 36.45 -31.43 33.19
N THR A 920 35.40 -30.66 32.96
CA THR A 920 34.74 -30.55 31.66
C THR A 920 34.96 -29.16 31.05
N THR A 921 35.04 -29.08 29.73
CA THR A 921 35.04 -27.81 28.98
C THR A 921 33.79 -26.97 29.27
N SER A 922 32.70 -27.56 29.72
CA SER A 922 31.50 -26.86 30.18
C SER A 922 31.78 -25.89 31.34
N MET A 923 32.82 -26.11 32.15
CA MET A 923 33.29 -25.12 33.15
C MET A 923 33.91 -23.87 32.51
N VAL A 924 34.50 -24.00 31.31
CA VAL A 924 35.06 -22.88 30.53
C VAL A 924 33.94 -22.11 29.83
N PHE A 925 32.89 -22.81 29.38
CA PHE A 925 31.64 -22.21 28.91
C PHE A 925 30.95 -21.41 30.03
N ASP A 926 30.83 -22.00 31.22
CA ASP A 926 30.30 -21.35 32.43
C ASP A 926 31.13 -20.13 32.86
N LEU A 927 32.46 -20.16 32.67
CA LEU A 927 33.31 -18.99 32.85
C LEU A 927 33.00 -17.88 31.83
N GLY A 928 32.66 -18.25 30.59
CA GLY A 928 32.16 -17.32 29.57
C GLY A 928 30.86 -16.64 30.01
N VAL A 929 29.90 -17.41 30.52
CA VAL A 929 28.66 -16.90 31.13
C VAL A 929 28.98 -15.94 32.29
N TYR A 930 29.86 -16.38 33.20
CA TYR A 930 30.22 -15.64 34.40
C TYR A 930 30.80 -14.26 34.11
N LEU A 931 31.75 -14.18 33.17
CA LEU A 931 32.38 -12.93 32.75
C LEU A 931 31.36 -11.97 32.13
N SER A 932 30.46 -12.46 31.27
CA SER A 932 29.51 -11.59 30.58
C SER A 932 28.40 -11.03 31.49
N VAL A 933 27.91 -11.81 32.46
CA VAL A 933 26.91 -11.32 33.44
C VAL A 933 27.50 -10.22 34.32
N ILE A 934 28.74 -10.40 34.81
CA ILE A 934 29.47 -9.37 35.55
C ILE A 934 29.73 -8.15 34.65
N GLY A 935 30.10 -8.38 33.39
CA GLY A 935 30.30 -7.32 32.39
C GLY A 935 29.04 -6.48 32.17
N MET A 936 27.89 -7.12 31.98
CA MET A 936 26.57 -6.47 31.89
C MET A 936 26.29 -5.61 33.12
N VAL A 937 26.45 -6.16 34.33
CA VAL A 937 26.23 -5.41 35.58
C VAL A 937 27.15 -4.21 35.71
N ILE A 938 28.43 -4.34 35.33
CA ILE A 938 29.38 -3.23 35.30
C ILE A 938 28.93 -2.13 34.33
N VAL A 939 28.42 -2.48 33.13
CA VAL A 939 27.86 -1.48 32.20
C VAL A 939 26.62 -0.81 32.78
N VAL A 940 25.68 -1.59 33.34
CA VAL A 940 24.44 -1.07 33.95
C VAL A 940 24.75 -0.08 35.08
N VAL A 941 25.65 -0.41 36.01
CA VAL A 941 26.07 0.49 37.09
C VAL A 941 26.80 1.71 36.54
N ASN A 942 27.72 1.54 35.58
CA ASN A 942 28.50 2.67 35.04
C ASN A 942 27.66 3.65 34.22
N GLN A 943 26.61 3.19 33.55
CA GLN A 943 25.69 4.03 32.76
C GLN A 943 24.56 4.65 33.59
N LEU A 944 23.97 3.88 34.53
CA LEU A 944 22.80 4.33 35.31
C LEU A 944 23.16 4.93 36.68
N GLY A 945 24.40 4.74 37.17
CA GLY A 945 24.87 5.11 38.51
C GLY A 945 25.19 6.60 38.74
N GLY A 946 25.14 7.45 37.72
CA GLY A 946 25.44 8.89 37.85
C GLY A 946 24.63 9.65 38.91
N ARG A 947 25.11 10.83 39.34
CA ARG A 947 24.26 11.84 40.02
C ARG A 947 23.40 12.60 39.01
N GLU A 948 23.92 12.76 37.81
CA GLU A 948 23.16 13.26 36.66
C GLU A 948 22.25 12.18 36.11
N ARG A 949 21.12 12.60 35.51
CA ARG A 949 20.26 11.70 34.73
C ARG A 949 21.07 11.02 33.60
N PRO A 950 20.91 9.71 33.39
CA PRO A 950 21.48 9.03 32.22
C PRO A 950 21.05 9.71 30.92
N GLY A 951 21.98 9.78 29.97
CA GLY A 951 21.80 10.43 28.67
C GLY A 951 23.12 10.96 28.12
N ARG A 952 23.09 11.44 26.87
CA ARG A 952 24.16 12.21 26.24
C ARG A 952 24.22 13.61 26.85
N GLY A 953 25.35 13.97 27.45
CA GLY A 953 25.61 15.36 27.84
C GLY A 953 25.66 16.25 26.59
N GLY A 954 24.99 17.41 26.65
CA GLY A 954 24.85 18.30 25.50
C GLY A 954 26.19 18.80 24.96
N GLY A 955 26.36 18.75 23.65
CA GLY A 955 27.55 19.27 22.96
C GLY A 955 27.48 19.03 21.45
N PRO A 956 28.22 19.82 20.63
CA PRO A 956 29.30 20.73 21.04
C PRO A 956 28.97 22.22 20.77
N ALA A 957 28.22 22.86 21.67
CA ALA A 957 27.98 24.32 21.64
C ALA A 957 28.48 25.06 22.90
N ALA A 958 29.01 24.32 23.88
CA ALA A 958 29.52 24.83 25.17
C ALA A 958 30.99 24.40 25.41
N ARG A 959 31.80 24.38 24.35
CA ARG A 959 33.24 24.04 24.38
C ARG A 959 34.11 25.01 23.58
N THR A 960 33.81 26.30 23.71
CA THR A 960 34.68 27.42 23.34
C THR A 960 34.98 28.21 24.61
N GLY A 961 35.97 27.74 25.37
CA GLY A 961 36.18 28.13 26.77
C GLY A 961 36.86 26.98 27.53
N GLY A 962 38.11 26.72 27.18
CA GLY A 962 38.87 25.55 27.63
C GLY A 962 40.32 25.89 27.96
N ALA A 963 40.52 26.99 28.71
CA ALA A 963 41.80 27.39 29.28
C ALA A 963 41.56 27.87 30.72
N ASP A 964 42.49 27.49 31.62
CA ASP A 964 42.59 27.87 33.03
C ASP A 964 41.31 27.89 33.89
N ASP A 965 41.04 26.76 34.54
CA ASP A 965 40.29 26.73 35.80
C ASP A 965 41.21 26.22 36.95
N ARG A 966 42.26 27.00 37.21
CA ARG A 966 43.21 26.84 38.32
C ARG A 966 43.19 28.03 39.30
N ALA A 967 42.14 28.86 39.26
CA ALA A 967 42.07 30.11 40.02
C ALA A 967 40.63 30.47 40.49
N ALA A 968 40.16 29.82 41.57
CA ALA A 968 38.89 30.17 42.22
C ALA A 968 38.92 29.94 43.75
N GLN A 969 39.75 30.70 44.48
CA GLN A 969 39.69 30.81 45.94
C GLN A 969 39.10 32.18 46.34
N ALA A 970 37.97 32.18 47.06
CA ALA A 970 37.27 33.36 47.61
C ALA A 970 36.79 34.39 46.54
N VAL A 971 35.99 35.43 46.82
CA VAL A 971 35.44 36.02 48.06
C VAL A 971 33.88 36.24 47.90
N PRO A 972 33.20 37.24 48.51
CA PRO A 972 32.17 37.07 49.56
C PRO A 972 30.70 36.92 49.11
N ALA A 973 29.79 36.87 50.09
CA ALA A 973 28.33 36.94 49.92
C ALA A 973 27.81 38.33 49.49
N PRO A 974 26.66 38.42 48.81
CA PRO A 974 26.07 39.68 48.35
C PRO A 974 25.33 40.47 49.45
N THR A 975 25.45 41.80 49.41
CA THR A 975 24.72 42.75 50.25
C THR A 975 23.39 43.20 49.61
N THR A 976 22.53 43.83 50.41
CA THR A 976 21.18 44.29 50.03
C THR A 976 21.16 45.70 49.42
N ALA A 977 20.56 45.89 48.24
CA ALA A 977 19.78 47.08 47.83
C ALA A 977 19.30 46.97 46.36
N GLY A 978 18.29 47.76 45.99
CA GLY A 978 17.98 48.09 44.57
C GLY A 978 16.56 47.75 44.10
N ARG A 979 15.84 48.74 43.55
CA ARG A 979 14.48 48.59 42.98
C ARG A 979 14.52 48.44 41.45
N GLY A 980 13.74 47.50 40.92
CA GLY A 980 12.81 47.70 39.80
C GLY A 980 13.34 47.94 38.38
N ALA A 981 13.05 47.00 37.47
CA ALA A 981 12.73 47.25 36.06
C ALA A 981 12.01 46.04 35.44
N THR A 982 11.00 46.28 34.59
CA THR A 982 10.38 45.26 33.72
C THR A 982 10.81 45.44 32.27
N PRO A 983 10.98 44.36 31.51
CA PRO A 983 10.53 44.40 30.12
C PRO A 983 9.76 43.15 29.63
N ARG A 984 8.60 43.44 29.02
CA ARG A 984 7.88 42.74 27.93
C ARG A 984 8.27 41.30 27.57
N ARG A 985 7.27 40.41 27.59
CA ARG A 985 7.28 39.16 26.79
C ARG A 985 6.96 39.46 25.32
N HIS A 986 7.61 38.75 24.40
CA HIS A 986 7.10 38.50 23.05
C HIS A 986 6.80 37.00 22.89
N SER A 987 5.70 36.66 22.24
CA SER A 987 5.26 35.28 22.00
C SER A 987 5.18 35.02 20.49
N PRO A 988 5.92 34.05 19.93
CA PRO A 988 5.75 33.61 18.54
C PRO A 988 4.65 32.55 18.43
N ILE A 989 3.73 32.72 17.49
CA ILE A 989 2.71 31.71 17.13
C ILE A 989 3.31 30.76 16.08
N PRO A 990 3.20 29.42 16.22
CA PRO A 990 3.65 28.48 15.19
C PRO A 990 2.61 28.37 14.05
N ALA A 991 3.05 28.57 12.81
CA ALA A 991 2.20 28.42 11.62
C ALA A 991 2.10 26.96 11.15
N LEU A 992 0.93 26.56 10.63
CA LEU A 992 0.75 25.27 9.95
C LEU A 992 1.41 25.28 8.56
N ALA A 993 2.28 24.31 8.29
CA ALA A 993 2.87 24.09 6.97
C ALA A 993 2.93 22.58 6.65
N GLY A 994 1.76 21.96 6.44
CA GLY A 994 1.64 20.54 6.08
C GLY A 994 1.84 20.28 4.58
N ALA A 995 3.08 20.34 4.09
CA ALA A 995 3.43 20.08 2.69
C ALA A 995 4.59 19.07 2.57
N THR A 996 4.27 17.79 2.44
CA THR A 996 5.26 16.72 2.29
C THR A 996 5.83 16.65 0.87
N ALA A 997 6.92 17.36 0.62
CA ALA A 997 7.72 17.17 -0.59
C ALA A 997 8.46 15.82 -0.53
N VAL A 998 8.25 14.95 -1.51
CA VAL A 998 8.97 13.67 -1.63
C VAL A 998 10.36 13.93 -2.22
N SER A 999 11.39 13.90 -1.38
CA SER A 999 12.79 13.99 -1.81
C SER A 999 13.33 12.59 -2.15
N ALA A 1000 13.65 12.35 -3.43
CA ALA A 1000 14.25 11.10 -3.88
C ALA A 1000 15.76 11.07 -3.57
N GLY A 1001 16.11 10.63 -2.36
CA GLY A 1001 17.51 10.46 -1.93
C GLY A 1001 18.14 9.16 -2.44
N GLY A 1002 18.75 9.19 -3.63
CA GLY A 1002 19.52 8.06 -4.15
C GLY A 1002 20.88 7.89 -3.45
N GLY A 1003 21.01 6.86 -2.61
CA GLY A 1003 22.26 6.55 -1.89
C GLY A 1003 23.04 5.39 -2.51
N ALA A 1004 23.84 5.66 -3.55
CA ALA A 1004 24.73 4.66 -4.14
C ALA A 1004 26.07 4.58 -3.38
N SER A 1005 26.26 3.52 -2.59
CA SER A 1005 27.52 3.27 -1.88
C SER A 1005 28.57 2.64 -2.79
N ARG A 1006 29.64 3.38 -3.11
CA ARG A 1006 30.91 2.76 -3.56
C ARG A 1006 31.68 2.23 -2.34
N PRO A 1007 32.28 1.03 -2.41
CA PRO A 1007 33.31 0.61 -1.47
C PRO A 1007 34.68 1.12 -1.95
N ASP A 1008 35.41 1.82 -1.09
CA ASP A 1008 36.85 2.02 -1.23
C ASP A 1008 37.56 1.13 -0.20
N ALA A 1009 38.50 0.31 -0.67
CA ALA A 1009 39.37 -0.54 0.15
C ALA A 1009 40.80 -0.42 -0.39
N GLY A 1010 41.80 -0.29 0.50
CA GLY A 1010 43.19 -0.14 0.06
C GLY A 1010 44.21 -0.22 1.20
N GLY A 1011 45.15 -1.16 1.06
CA GLY A 1011 46.32 -1.34 1.94
C GLY A 1011 46.11 -2.33 3.10
N ALA A 1012 46.99 -3.31 3.33
CA ALA A 1012 48.15 -3.72 2.53
C ALA A 1012 48.60 -5.17 2.86
N ALA A 1013 49.38 -5.76 1.94
CA ALA A 1013 50.56 -6.66 2.09
C ALA A 1013 50.76 -7.50 3.39
N ASP A 1014 51.28 -8.74 3.34
CA ASP A 1014 51.72 -9.61 2.22
C ASP A 1014 51.74 -11.09 2.69
N GLY A 1015 51.81 -12.07 1.76
CA GLY A 1015 51.60 -13.49 2.10
C GLY A 1015 52.17 -14.61 1.20
N ASP A 1016 53.00 -14.29 0.19
CA ASP A 1016 53.98 -15.16 -0.52
C ASP A 1016 53.60 -16.51 -1.20
N ALA A 1017 54.50 -16.95 -2.09
CA ALA A 1017 54.74 -18.30 -2.64
C ALA A 1017 53.74 -18.91 -3.67
N GLY A 1018 54.14 -18.88 -4.95
CA GLY A 1018 53.57 -19.67 -6.05
C GLY A 1018 54.32 -19.42 -7.38
N GLU A 1019 55.22 -20.32 -7.77
CA GLU A 1019 56.20 -20.11 -8.85
C GLU A 1019 55.59 -20.08 -10.27
N ALA A 1020 56.16 -19.26 -11.18
CA ALA A 1020 57.10 -19.77 -12.20
C ALA A 1020 57.48 -18.78 -13.36
N SER A 1021 58.80 -18.63 -13.57
CA SER A 1021 59.48 -18.58 -14.88
C SER A 1021 59.41 -17.34 -15.84
N VAL A 1022 60.62 -16.82 -16.13
CA VAL A 1022 61.22 -16.65 -17.48
C VAL A 1022 61.02 -15.34 -18.32
N VAL A 1023 62.07 -14.51 -18.26
CA VAL A 1023 62.82 -13.86 -19.37
C VAL A 1023 62.30 -12.56 -20.07
N THR A 1024 63.07 -11.50 -19.83
CA THR A 1024 63.26 -10.22 -20.59
C THR A 1024 63.93 -10.44 -21.96
N PRO A 1025 63.79 -9.56 -23.01
CA PRO A 1025 64.01 -8.09 -22.98
C PRO A 1025 62.96 -7.28 -23.80
N GLY A 1026 63.03 -5.95 -23.98
CA GLY A 1026 63.96 -4.92 -23.49
C GLY A 1026 64.53 -4.03 -24.62
N GLY A 1027 64.39 -2.71 -24.50
CA GLY A 1027 64.70 -1.69 -25.53
C GLY A 1027 63.64 -0.57 -25.49
N ARG A 1028 63.89 0.72 -25.18
CA ARG A 1028 65.10 1.58 -25.20
C ARG A 1028 65.77 1.72 -26.58
N SER A 1029 66.21 2.90 -27.02
CA SER A 1029 66.00 4.30 -26.56
C SER A 1029 66.69 5.29 -27.52
N GLY A 1030 66.28 6.57 -27.51
CA GLY A 1030 67.01 7.68 -28.17
C GLY A 1030 66.16 8.46 -29.20
N GLU A 1031 66.53 9.68 -29.61
CA GLU A 1031 67.56 10.58 -29.07
C GLU A 1031 67.36 12.02 -29.62
N ALA A 1032 68.16 12.98 -29.12
CA ALA A 1032 68.50 14.28 -29.72
C ALA A 1032 67.41 15.32 -30.05
N SER A 1033 67.59 16.53 -29.50
CA SER A 1033 66.94 17.77 -29.94
C SER A 1033 67.74 18.47 -31.06
N VAL A 1034 67.07 19.02 -32.08
CA VAL A 1034 67.62 20.02 -33.00
C VAL A 1034 66.59 21.14 -33.24
N VAL A 1035 67.07 22.36 -33.49
CA VAL A 1035 66.30 23.62 -33.56
C VAL A 1035 66.09 24.09 -35.00
N THR A 1036 64.91 24.64 -35.29
CA THR A 1036 64.75 25.81 -36.19
C THR A 1036 63.45 26.55 -35.87
N SER A 1037 63.39 27.83 -36.24
CA SER A 1037 62.31 28.79 -35.94
C SER A 1037 61.80 29.46 -37.23
N ASP A 1038 60.61 30.08 -37.19
CA ASP A 1038 60.50 31.48 -37.68
C ASP A 1038 59.25 32.24 -37.15
N ARG A 1039 59.40 33.58 -37.02
CA ARG A 1039 58.39 34.69 -36.92
C ARG A 1039 57.23 34.65 -35.90
N GLY A 1040 56.96 35.79 -35.23
CA GLY A 1040 55.64 36.01 -34.59
C GLY A 1040 55.32 37.34 -33.85
N THR A 1041 56.27 37.95 -33.11
CA THR A 1041 56.24 39.32 -32.51
C THR A 1041 54.98 39.83 -31.75
N ASP A 1042 55.13 40.00 -30.43
CA ASP A 1042 54.91 41.21 -29.59
C ASP A 1042 53.63 42.09 -29.70
N GLY A 1043 53.18 42.63 -28.54
CA GLY A 1043 52.30 43.81 -28.47
C GLY A 1043 51.58 44.01 -27.12
N ASP A 1044 51.82 45.13 -26.44
CA ASP A 1044 51.36 45.40 -25.06
C ASP A 1044 50.38 46.61 -24.95
N ALA A 1045 49.63 46.65 -23.84
CA ALA A 1045 49.02 47.81 -23.16
C ALA A 1045 48.18 48.91 -23.88
N ALA A 1046 46.92 49.02 -23.43
CA ALA A 1046 46.17 50.23 -23.01
C ALA A 1046 46.20 51.58 -23.77
N ALA A 1047 45.01 52.10 -24.14
CA ALA A 1047 44.65 53.53 -24.08
C ALA A 1047 43.12 53.75 -24.14
N ALA A 1048 42.65 54.96 -23.76
CA ALA A 1048 41.23 55.32 -23.61
C ALA A 1048 40.66 56.18 -24.75
N SER A 1049 39.34 56.41 -24.71
CA SER A 1049 38.56 57.40 -25.51
C SER A 1049 38.41 57.11 -27.02
N GLY A 1050 37.36 57.60 -27.70
CA GLY A 1050 36.19 58.37 -27.22
C GLY A 1050 35.51 59.16 -28.35
N THR A 1051 34.36 59.79 -28.05
CA THR A 1051 33.38 60.40 -29.00
C THR A 1051 32.58 59.38 -29.83
N GLY A 1052 31.28 59.51 -30.08
CA GLY A 1052 30.29 60.45 -29.53
C GLY A 1052 29.76 61.50 -30.51
N THR A 1053 28.47 61.44 -30.83
CA THR A 1053 27.54 62.55 -31.13
C THR A 1053 26.14 61.98 -31.41
N GLY A 1054 25.08 62.73 -31.10
CA GLY A 1054 23.69 62.27 -31.16
C GLY A 1054 23.04 62.34 -29.77
N SER A 1055 22.43 63.48 -29.46
CA SER A 1055 21.89 63.86 -28.15
C SER A 1055 20.36 63.85 -28.14
N ASP A 1056 19.74 63.73 -26.96
CA ASP A 1056 19.08 64.86 -26.29
C ASP A 1056 18.46 64.43 -24.93
N ASP A 1057 18.87 65.14 -23.89
CA ASP A 1057 18.19 65.57 -22.65
C ASP A 1057 17.07 64.75 -21.95
N ASP A 1058 17.45 64.28 -20.74
CA ASP A 1058 16.97 64.80 -19.43
C ASP A 1058 15.72 64.24 -18.69
N SER A 1059 15.80 64.43 -17.36
CA SER A 1059 14.86 64.39 -16.23
C SER A 1059 13.40 63.87 -16.35
N GLY A 1060 12.92 63.31 -15.23
CA GLY A 1060 11.50 63.40 -14.87
C GLY A 1060 10.83 62.16 -14.27
N THR A 1061 10.38 62.30 -13.02
CA THR A 1061 9.05 61.78 -12.60
C THR A 1061 8.04 62.93 -12.82
N PRO A 1062 6.70 62.74 -12.87
CA PRO A 1062 5.92 61.61 -12.31
C PRO A 1062 4.66 61.15 -13.13
N ASP A 1063 3.82 60.35 -12.48
CA ASP A 1063 2.33 60.39 -12.52
C ASP A 1063 1.57 59.70 -13.71
N PRO A 1064 0.22 59.57 -13.69
CA PRO A 1064 -0.37 58.26 -13.34
C PRO A 1064 -1.45 57.71 -14.32
N ASP A 1065 -2.73 57.98 -14.04
CA ASP A 1065 -3.96 57.73 -14.82
C ASP A 1065 -4.34 56.28 -15.17
N ASP A 1066 -5.09 55.66 -14.25
CA ASP A 1066 -6.02 54.55 -14.53
C ASP A 1066 -7.41 54.92 -13.94
N GLU A 1067 -8.05 55.95 -14.51
CA GLU A 1067 -9.39 56.43 -14.10
C GLU A 1067 -10.51 55.48 -14.58
N ASP A 1068 -10.94 54.61 -13.65
CA ASP A 1068 -12.33 54.46 -13.15
C ASP A 1068 -13.55 54.23 -14.11
N LEU A 1069 -14.68 53.84 -13.51
CA LEU A 1069 -16.07 53.79 -14.04
C LEU A 1069 -16.34 52.80 -15.20
N GLY A 1070 -16.87 51.58 -14.98
CA GLY A 1070 -17.94 51.20 -14.04
C GLY A 1070 -18.95 50.24 -14.71
N VAL A 1071 -20.13 50.04 -14.10
CA VAL A 1071 -21.32 49.35 -14.67
C VAL A 1071 -21.15 47.81 -14.91
N THR A 1072 -21.91 46.88 -14.29
CA THR A 1072 -23.09 46.97 -13.40
C THR A 1072 -23.14 45.80 -12.42
N SER A 1073 -23.86 45.99 -11.31
CA SER A 1073 -24.38 44.92 -10.45
C SER A 1073 -25.74 44.41 -10.95
N ASP A 1074 -26.02 43.12 -10.77
CA ASP A 1074 -27.36 42.58 -10.45
C ASP A 1074 -27.36 41.03 -10.34
N LEU A 1075 -27.50 40.50 -9.12
CA LEU A 1075 -28.09 39.19 -8.78
C LEU A 1075 -28.45 39.18 -7.28
N PRO A 1076 -29.56 38.53 -6.85
CA PRO A 1076 -30.18 38.76 -5.53
C PRO A 1076 -29.57 37.97 -4.36
N PRO A 1077 -29.82 38.41 -3.10
CA PRO A 1077 -29.15 37.86 -1.91
C PRO A 1077 -29.89 36.68 -1.23
N ALA A 1078 -29.12 35.67 -0.85
CA ALA A 1078 -29.45 34.72 0.21
C ALA A 1078 -28.15 34.20 0.88
N GLU A 1079 -28.24 33.80 2.14
CA GLU A 1079 -27.24 33.01 2.88
C GLU A 1079 -25.78 33.53 2.90
N ARG A 1080 -25.56 34.63 3.65
CA ARG A 1080 -24.25 34.90 4.30
C ARG A 1080 -24.42 35.39 5.75
N SER A 1081 -24.33 34.47 6.70
CA SER A 1081 -23.91 34.75 8.08
C SER A 1081 -23.24 33.49 8.66
N ILE A 1082 -22.69 33.58 9.88
CA ILE A 1082 -21.92 32.51 10.56
C ILE A 1082 -20.61 32.13 9.84
N LEU A 1083 -19.51 32.85 10.14
CA LEU A 1083 -18.14 32.28 10.25
C LEU A 1083 -17.10 33.29 10.78
N SER A 1084 -17.30 33.84 11.99
CA SER A 1084 -16.26 34.66 12.65
C SER A 1084 -16.49 34.91 14.15
N ARG A 1085 -15.93 34.04 15.02
CA ARG A 1085 -15.21 34.40 16.27
C ARG A 1085 -14.51 33.18 16.87
N PRO A 1086 -13.40 33.36 17.63
CA PRO A 1086 -12.63 32.27 18.21
C PRO A 1086 -13.13 31.87 19.61
N LEU A 1087 -12.65 30.73 20.10
CA LEU A 1087 -12.78 30.27 21.48
C LEU A 1087 -11.44 29.66 21.93
N ASP A 1088 -10.91 30.17 23.04
CA ASP A 1088 -10.00 29.51 23.96
C ASP A 1088 -10.53 29.86 25.38
N ASP A 1089 -10.56 28.86 26.28
CA ASP A 1089 -10.49 28.82 27.76
C ASP A 1089 -10.88 30.08 28.61
N ASP A 1090 -11.45 29.98 29.83
CA ASP A 1090 -11.37 28.89 30.82
C ASP A 1090 -12.51 28.94 31.88
N VAL A 1091 -12.63 27.87 32.68
CA VAL A 1091 -13.11 27.72 34.10
C VAL A 1091 -13.70 28.97 34.83
N ASN A 1092 -14.86 28.95 35.54
CA ASN A 1092 -15.31 27.99 36.58
C ASN A 1092 -16.82 28.05 36.92
N ASP A 1093 -17.30 27.13 37.78
CA ASP A 1093 -18.53 27.28 38.59
C ASP A 1093 -18.43 28.41 39.63
N SER A 1094 -19.53 29.17 39.82
CA SER A 1094 -20.15 29.46 41.14
C SER A 1094 -21.29 30.49 41.02
N ASP A 1095 -22.51 30.14 41.43
CA ASP A 1095 -23.16 30.72 42.63
C ASP A 1095 -24.59 30.19 42.80
N GLY A 1096 -25.01 30.03 44.06
CA GLY A 1096 -26.39 29.73 44.44
C GLY A 1096 -26.85 30.69 45.52
N GLU A 1097 -28.05 31.25 45.36
CA GLU A 1097 -28.63 32.20 46.32
C GLU A 1097 -29.40 31.50 47.46
N GLY A 1098 -29.46 32.18 48.62
CA GLY A 1098 -30.71 32.24 49.38
C GLY A 1098 -30.98 31.17 50.44
N GLU A 1099 -30.33 31.33 51.60
CA GLU A 1099 -30.90 31.30 52.96
C GLU A 1099 -32.33 30.77 53.22
N GLY A 1100 -32.54 30.06 54.35
CA GLY A 1100 -33.82 30.17 55.10
C GLY A 1100 -34.37 28.93 55.84
N GLU A 1101 -33.94 28.73 57.09
CA GLU A 1101 -34.69 28.11 58.23
C GLU A 1101 -35.30 26.68 58.06
N GLY A 1102 -35.85 26.07 59.13
CA GLY A 1102 -36.86 25.01 58.91
C GLY A 1102 -37.18 23.91 59.94
N ASP A 1103 -36.34 23.61 60.95
CA ASP A 1103 -36.70 22.74 62.10
C ASP A 1103 -37.15 21.27 61.75
N GLY A 1104 -37.63 20.48 62.74
CA GLY A 1104 -38.64 19.43 62.47
C GLY A 1104 -38.28 17.93 62.48
N ASP A 1105 -37.55 17.47 63.50
CA ASP A 1105 -37.81 16.24 64.31
C ASP A 1105 -38.39 14.90 63.73
N ARG A 1106 -37.83 13.78 64.23
CA ARG A 1106 -38.40 12.41 64.48
C ARG A 1106 -38.47 11.25 63.45
N ASP A 1107 -38.10 10.08 64.01
CA ASP A 1107 -38.67 8.71 63.94
C ASP A 1107 -39.06 8.12 62.56
N GLY A 1108 -38.38 7.09 62.04
CA GLY A 1108 -38.24 5.76 62.66
C GLY A 1108 -38.97 4.70 61.81
N GLY A 1109 -38.99 3.42 62.22
CA GLY A 1109 -39.95 2.44 61.67
C GLY A 1109 -39.45 1.45 60.58
N THR A 1110 -38.58 0.53 61.00
CA THR A 1110 -38.43 -0.85 60.51
C THR A 1110 -39.51 -1.46 59.59
N ALA A 1111 -39.08 -1.85 58.39
CA ALA A 1111 -38.96 -3.24 57.90
C ALA A 1111 -40.17 -4.22 57.75
N ASP A 1112 -40.09 -4.98 56.65
CA ASP A 1112 -40.18 -6.46 56.53
C ASP A 1112 -41.46 -7.12 55.93
N THR A 1113 -41.25 -8.30 55.33
CA THR A 1113 -42.21 -9.38 54.93
C THR A 1113 -43.24 -9.13 53.81
N THR A 1114 -43.76 -10.13 53.07
CA THR A 1114 -43.20 -11.37 52.45
C THR A 1114 -44.18 -11.92 51.37
N ASP A 1115 -43.70 -12.83 50.51
CA ASP A 1115 -44.37 -14.04 49.98
C ASP A 1115 -45.64 -14.05 49.07
N ALA A 1116 -45.47 -14.76 47.93
CA ALA A 1116 -46.20 -15.98 47.51
C ALA A 1116 -47.41 -16.00 46.52
N VAL A 1117 -47.14 -16.66 45.36
CA VAL A 1117 -47.78 -17.92 44.85
C VAL A 1117 -48.95 -17.93 43.82
N ASP A 1118 -48.83 -18.89 42.88
CA ASP A 1118 -49.79 -19.56 41.95
C ASP A 1118 -50.52 -18.84 40.79
N GLY A 1119 -50.99 -19.63 39.79
CA GLY A 1119 -52.08 -19.16 38.91
C GLY A 1119 -52.43 -19.81 37.54
N THR A 1120 -51.76 -20.86 37.04
CA THR A 1120 -52.20 -21.76 35.91
C THR A 1120 -53.21 -21.33 34.80
N ALA A 1121 -52.70 -21.27 33.55
CA ALA A 1121 -53.16 -22.04 32.34
C ALA A 1121 -54.43 -21.69 31.49
N THR A 1122 -54.41 -22.21 30.24
CA THR A 1122 -55.50 -22.40 29.21
C THR A 1122 -56.07 -21.14 28.50
N ASP A 1123 -56.37 -21.12 27.18
CA ASP A 1123 -56.08 -22.10 26.10
C ASP A 1123 -56.10 -21.53 24.66
N ASP A 1124 -55.79 -22.42 23.70
CA ASP A 1124 -56.34 -22.59 22.33
C ASP A 1124 -55.85 -21.83 21.07
N THR A 1125 -55.31 -22.65 20.14
CA THR A 1125 -55.39 -22.63 18.65
C THR A 1125 -54.63 -21.61 17.76
N ASP A 1126 -54.16 -21.97 16.55
CA ASP A 1126 -53.61 -23.25 16.01
C ASP A 1126 -52.91 -23.00 14.62
N LYS A 1127 -52.24 -24.02 14.07
CA LYS A 1127 -51.56 -24.18 12.75
C LYS A 1127 -50.12 -23.64 12.70
N ASN A 1128 -49.03 -24.44 12.72
CA ASN A 1128 -48.62 -25.68 11.99
C ASN A 1128 -48.58 -25.50 10.45
N THR A 1129 -47.61 -26.00 9.65
CA THR A 1129 -46.38 -26.85 9.81
C THR A 1129 -45.49 -26.62 8.55
N ALA A 1130 -44.24 -27.06 8.32
CA ALA A 1130 -43.13 -27.82 8.97
C ALA A 1130 -41.81 -27.40 8.23
N ALA A 1131 -40.54 -27.61 8.61
CA ALA A 1131 -39.81 -28.47 9.57
C ALA A 1131 -39.24 -29.82 9.03
N ALA A 1132 -38.00 -30.14 9.47
CA ALA A 1132 -37.26 -31.44 9.49
C ALA A 1132 -36.55 -32.04 8.23
N ALA A 1133 -35.21 -31.96 8.24
CA ALA A 1133 -34.23 -33.06 8.42
C ALA A 1133 -34.10 -34.32 7.50
N ALA A 1134 -32.89 -34.45 6.91
CA ALA A 1134 -31.89 -35.54 7.10
C ALA A 1134 -31.89 -36.91 6.35
N THR A 1135 -30.64 -37.44 6.29
CA THR A 1135 -30.17 -38.85 6.30
C THR A 1135 -29.93 -39.68 5.01
N ASP A 1136 -28.79 -40.40 5.08
CA ASP A 1136 -28.34 -41.64 4.40
C ASP A 1136 -27.46 -41.55 3.12
N THR A 1137 -26.42 -42.36 2.87
CA THR A 1137 -25.29 -43.01 3.61
C THR A 1137 -24.73 -44.17 2.76
N ALA A 1138 -23.44 -44.14 2.36
CA ALA A 1138 -22.54 -45.27 2.02
C ALA A 1138 -21.20 -44.67 1.50
N THR A 1139 -19.98 -44.84 2.03
CA THR A 1139 -19.14 -46.01 2.43
C THR A 1139 -18.50 -46.80 1.27
N ASP A 1140 -17.20 -46.58 1.00
CA ASP A 1140 -16.14 -47.56 1.32
C ASP A 1140 -14.69 -47.06 1.09
N THR A 1141 -13.73 -47.62 1.86
CA THR A 1141 -12.24 -47.84 1.72
C THR A 1141 -11.37 -46.98 0.77
N ALA A 1142 -10.06 -46.70 0.99
CA ALA A 1142 -8.97 -47.12 1.92
C ALA A 1142 -8.00 -45.90 2.12
N GLU A 1143 -7.07 -45.75 3.07
CA GLU A 1143 -6.15 -46.61 3.87
C GLU A 1143 -4.79 -46.94 3.21
N GLU A 1144 -3.80 -46.03 3.38
CA GLU A 1144 -2.31 -46.13 3.42
C GLU A 1144 -1.83 -44.75 3.97
N THR A 1145 -0.89 -44.48 4.91
CA THR A 1145 0.38 -45.03 5.46
C THR A 1145 1.68 -44.49 4.82
N ASP A 1146 2.61 -44.08 5.70
CA ASP A 1146 4.05 -43.78 5.54
C ASP A 1146 4.55 -42.74 4.51
N GLU A 1147 4.93 -41.53 4.99
CA GLU A 1147 6.34 -41.14 5.26
C GLU A 1147 6.43 -39.95 6.25
#